data_AF-A0AAV2BFP7-F1
#
_entry.id   AF-A0AAV2BFP7-F1
#
_cell.length_a   1.000
_cell.length_b   1.000
_cell.length_c   1.000
_cell.angle_alpha   90.00
_cell.angle_beta   90.00
_cell.angle_gamma   90.00
#
_symmetry.space_group_name_H-M   'P 1'
#
loop_
_entity.id
_entity.type
_entity.pdbx_description
1 polymer ?
#
loop_
_entity_poly.entity_id
_entity_poly.type
_entity_poly.pdbx_seq_one_letter_code
_entity_poly.pdbx_strand_id
1 'polypeptide(L)'
;MPLQSPMVRDLSLWNSRISKSVWEICTPEKNSLYWSIIIPYLLPSAHSQSYGDFEKHLKNLKDDIGGSQPVKDQLKNFNPFKKKHAFHFGKNTTDVLQKFKKKINRATNKRPVGADVDEMKLAAASKMLNCYIEVYRIDSSGSKNHSFYSPESQSILPSMNLDTIIIFHHPNTQLKNREKDTFGFGMNFEISQPLREKALTFILRNDKLLKENNSQIQQAVRSSENFLISLLKSDVKYVIPIIYKSPYILAKLQNAGYNTNPLAKGIDGLSAFHICLSLPDSQYLNILYNYVSNNFYQSDETCRKPGDEIIKALNDLKRAFQTDFEKSRGFSLLSANAVQRYREILRFNEYQMSVVVKIMKDNQQKTADEIVLAILKEYINYFLFPALPDDERIQFENYLIFSNYYENIDSYTSILLLDHLLSVKNKAYSDLVQPLFLMVMSNNYFPKKEHNHDVDTPLACKGCAHRVTPFRSRMNFLEVLKKVFEEVQAGSAVNTASPGDMIIKSMKSIPKDEFLLARLKTSLETAINVEVNDKKSALVILRTLQVFGEIFATSFDEAYVSGFLLSAHIPKDIELILIALRNEISHYKANVIPSRLNLETRKELFEKFQEELRLIYHVLQPVFSFQRFKMKEFIIQSAAKLYHISKEELENIVTERKIWCTTEWDQFKSFASNVFLFFKKILNTKFPKMNDSKKYTKKIKRLEDGADALNLIFSFKIVFDDPIVVKKLTDAQEDLQKIIKTLKSLEPTDDDIKILHNSFNKYVSLLKHIFNLEVEDTKSEIKCENLIRLMKNFENFNVFVGEENLKIRKLILEFLEPSFEAALNLEIAFRNPHSLQNIDEDLAKIYLSKNNRKKIRSNPSGSLKILEDSSYNSKEAALGKENETTTKLLEMLTKEEYKKALLQHSSTFEKSLERKFLKLVNQKMEFLIERINFIAEILIDEKENIRDLVKWGKSEEIKKHNKFLMRQRYMMELDVKLSLEMLLFDCMNIMDKRKDLADIYTKLNAMFAGVDLRNILSHGNILIDSLGTFLDPDDLPSELVAKMLELIEDKKALKALSDLWMKEKPMTTKALIELIKKQDQCQNFADITKCPRWEGYAVILPTIL
;
A
#
# COMPACT_ATOMS: atom_id res chain seq x y z
N MET A 1 22.80 -18.25 18.15
CA MET A 1 22.19 -18.27 16.81
C MET A 1 20.71 -18.69 16.87
N PRO A 2 19.89 -18.46 15.83
CA PRO A 2 18.57 -19.10 15.74
C PRO A 2 18.72 -20.63 15.71
N LEU A 3 17.90 -21.34 16.49
CA LEU A 3 17.90 -22.82 16.49
C LEU A 3 17.37 -23.33 15.15
N GLN A 4 18.03 -24.35 14.60
CA GLN A 4 17.55 -25.07 13.42
C GLN A 4 16.11 -25.59 13.63
N SER A 5 15.38 -25.77 12.53
CA SER A 5 14.00 -26.25 12.57
C SER A 5 13.91 -27.74 12.90
N PRO A 6 12.84 -28.19 13.58
CA PRO A 6 12.58 -29.60 13.78
C PRO A 6 12.65 -30.35 12.44
N MET A 7 13.34 -31.49 12.41
CA MET A 7 13.46 -32.33 11.21
C MET A 7 13.13 -33.78 11.54
N VAL A 8 12.52 -34.50 10.60
CA VAL A 8 12.31 -35.94 10.75
C VAL A 8 13.61 -36.66 10.39
N ARG A 9 14.02 -37.61 11.24
CA ARG A 9 15.16 -38.50 11.02
C ARG A 9 14.69 -39.94 10.98
N ASP A 10 15.07 -40.62 9.90
CA ASP A 10 14.89 -42.07 9.78
C ASP A 10 16.08 -42.79 10.43
N LEU A 11 15.78 -43.55 11.48
CA LEU A 11 16.77 -44.33 12.23
C LEU A 11 16.86 -45.78 11.76
N SER A 12 16.02 -46.21 10.80
CA SER A 12 15.99 -47.60 10.31
C SER A 12 17.31 -48.06 9.66
N LEU A 13 18.07 -47.12 9.11
CA LEU A 13 19.39 -47.34 8.51
C LEU A 13 20.54 -47.34 9.52
N TRP A 14 20.25 -47.19 10.81
CA TRP A 14 21.21 -47.20 11.90
C TRP A 14 20.91 -48.45 12.73
N ASN A 15 21.93 -49.16 13.23
CA ASN A 15 21.77 -50.35 14.08
C ASN A 15 21.18 -49.98 15.47
N SER A 16 19.99 -49.39 15.49
CA SER A 16 19.24 -48.90 16.65
C SER A 16 18.40 -50.03 17.24
N ARG A 17 18.14 -49.97 18.55
CA ARG A 17 17.13 -50.83 19.19
C ARG A 17 15.70 -50.42 18.81
N ILE A 18 15.53 -49.24 18.21
CA ILE A 18 14.26 -48.63 17.88
C ILE A 18 14.19 -48.43 16.36
N SER A 19 13.49 -49.33 15.66
CA SER A 19 13.21 -49.15 14.23
C SER A 19 12.04 -48.18 14.04
N LYS A 20 12.28 -46.87 14.21
CA LYS A 20 11.26 -45.80 14.04
C LYS A 20 11.88 -44.49 13.54
N SER A 21 11.10 -43.72 12.79
CA SER A 21 11.38 -42.31 12.50
C SER A 21 11.13 -41.44 13.75
N VAL A 22 11.96 -40.44 13.99
CA VAL A 22 11.81 -39.50 15.13
C VAL A 22 12.00 -38.05 14.69
N TRP A 23 11.44 -37.12 15.46
CA TRP A 23 11.71 -35.69 15.28
C TRP A 23 12.99 -35.29 16.01
N GLU A 24 13.98 -34.81 15.28
CA GLU A 24 15.13 -34.13 15.85
C GLU A 24 14.75 -32.71 16.27
N ILE A 25 14.96 -32.39 17.55
CA ILE A 25 14.77 -31.06 18.14
C ILE A 25 16.13 -30.51 18.59
N CYS A 26 16.55 -29.39 18.01
CA CYS A 26 17.80 -28.73 18.37
C CYS A 26 17.69 -28.01 19.71
N THR A 27 18.79 -28.00 20.47
CA THR A 27 18.90 -27.28 21.74
C THR A 27 19.90 -26.12 21.66
N PRO A 28 19.81 -25.10 22.55
CA PRO A 28 20.77 -23.99 22.56
C PRO A 28 22.21 -24.48 22.68
N GLU A 29 23.12 -23.89 21.90
CA GLU A 29 24.57 -24.21 21.91
C GLU A 29 25.14 -24.27 23.34
N LYS A 30 24.73 -23.33 24.20
CA LYS A 30 25.12 -23.32 25.61
C LYS A 30 24.38 -24.42 26.39
N ASN A 31 25.15 -25.38 26.91
CA ASN A 31 24.66 -26.53 27.67
C ASN A 31 23.78 -27.49 26.85
N SER A 32 23.96 -27.53 25.53
CA SER A 32 23.20 -28.36 24.59
C SER A 32 23.09 -29.83 25.03
N LEU A 33 24.22 -30.47 25.38
CA LEU A 33 24.25 -31.86 25.87
C LEU A 33 23.28 -32.12 27.04
N TYR A 34 23.27 -31.24 28.04
CA TYR A 34 22.43 -31.41 29.23
C TYR A 34 20.95 -31.21 28.90
N TRP A 35 20.62 -30.26 28.03
CA TRP A 35 19.24 -30.06 27.58
C TRP A 35 18.73 -31.24 26.76
N SER A 36 19.60 -31.82 25.92
CA SER A 36 19.30 -33.03 25.14
C SER A 36 19.09 -34.29 26.01
N ILE A 37 19.39 -34.23 27.31
CA ILE A 37 19.10 -35.32 28.26
C ILE A 37 17.88 -34.96 29.12
N ILE A 38 17.86 -33.77 29.73
CA ILE A 38 16.81 -33.35 30.69
C ILE A 38 15.42 -33.35 30.04
N ILE A 39 15.30 -32.78 28.85
CA ILE A 39 14.01 -32.60 28.18
C ILE A 39 13.39 -33.95 27.81
N PRO A 40 14.04 -34.81 27.00
CA PRO A 40 13.45 -36.10 26.64
C PRO A 40 13.26 -37.04 27.83
N TYR A 41 14.02 -36.91 28.91
CA TYR A 41 13.81 -37.71 30.14
C TYR A 41 12.56 -37.31 30.92
N LEU A 42 12.29 -36.00 31.05
CA LEU A 42 11.15 -35.50 31.81
C LEU A 42 9.84 -35.46 31.00
N LEU A 43 9.94 -35.21 29.70
CA LEU A 43 8.77 -34.91 28.86
C LEU A 43 7.70 -36.02 28.86
N PRO A 44 8.03 -37.32 28.73
CA PRO A 44 7.02 -38.39 28.78
C PRO A 44 6.23 -38.39 30.10
N SER A 45 6.94 -38.29 31.23
CA SER A 45 6.34 -38.26 32.58
C SER A 45 5.51 -37.00 32.86
N ALA A 46 5.82 -35.87 32.21
CA ALA A 46 5.05 -34.64 32.35
C ALA A 46 3.64 -34.74 31.71
N HIS A 47 3.49 -35.61 30.69
CA HIS A 47 2.24 -35.84 29.97
C HIS A 47 1.51 -37.12 30.41
N SER A 48 2.11 -37.95 31.28
CA SER A 48 1.47 -39.10 31.91
C SER A 48 0.40 -38.69 32.93
N GLN A 49 -0.65 -39.51 33.06
CA GLN A 49 -1.68 -39.35 34.11
C GLN A 49 -1.21 -39.87 35.49
N SER A 50 -0.09 -40.61 35.54
CA SER A 50 0.52 -41.10 36.77
C SER A 50 1.17 -39.96 37.55
N TYR A 51 0.60 -39.61 38.71
CA TYR A 51 1.01 -38.47 39.53
C TYR A 51 2.35 -38.67 40.29
N GLY A 52 3.01 -39.82 40.15
CA GLY A 52 4.25 -40.15 40.87
C GLY A 52 5.52 -40.21 40.01
N ASP A 53 5.39 -40.39 38.70
CA ASP A 53 6.55 -40.66 37.82
C ASP A 53 7.36 -39.39 37.52
N PHE A 54 6.69 -38.24 37.38
CA PHE A 54 7.35 -36.96 37.11
C PHE A 54 8.22 -36.49 38.28
N GLU A 55 7.69 -36.56 39.50
CA GLU A 55 8.36 -36.17 40.73
C GLU A 55 9.56 -37.09 40.99
N LYS A 56 9.44 -38.39 40.68
CA LYS A 56 10.54 -39.35 40.72
C LYS A 56 11.65 -39.01 39.72
N HIS A 57 11.30 -38.77 38.45
CA HIS A 57 12.28 -38.40 37.42
C HIS A 57 12.96 -37.05 37.73
N LEU A 58 12.20 -36.10 38.25
CA LEU A 58 12.75 -34.81 38.66
C LEU A 58 13.70 -34.95 39.86
N LYS A 59 13.35 -35.78 40.85
CA LYS A 59 14.23 -36.10 41.98
C LYS A 59 15.55 -36.72 41.50
N ASN A 60 15.54 -37.58 40.49
CA ASN A 60 16.76 -38.16 39.93
C ASN A 60 17.72 -37.09 39.35
N LEU A 61 17.17 -36.01 38.76
CA LEU A 61 17.94 -34.91 38.19
C LEU A 61 18.51 -33.94 39.23
N LYS A 62 17.80 -33.67 40.33
CA LYS A 62 18.13 -32.56 41.25
C LYS A 62 18.19 -32.90 42.76
N ASP A 63 17.89 -34.14 43.15
CA ASP A 63 17.86 -34.66 44.53
C ASP A 63 16.78 -34.06 45.47
N ASP A 64 15.91 -33.18 44.96
CA ASP A 64 14.74 -32.63 45.66
C ASP A 64 13.51 -32.62 44.73
N ILE A 65 12.31 -32.32 45.25
CA ILE A 65 11.07 -32.20 44.47
C ILE A 65 10.61 -30.72 44.36
N GLY A 66 11.28 -29.78 45.03
CA GLY A 66 10.81 -28.39 45.19
C GLY A 66 10.67 -27.64 43.87
N GLY A 67 9.48 -27.11 43.56
CA GLY A 67 9.20 -26.49 42.26
C GLY A 67 8.86 -27.48 41.14
N SER A 68 8.48 -28.73 41.47
CA SER A 68 8.01 -29.73 40.51
C SER A 68 6.83 -29.23 39.66
N GLN A 69 5.80 -28.67 40.28
CA GLN A 69 4.61 -28.19 39.59
C GLN A 69 4.93 -27.10 38.55
N PRO A 70 5.69 -26.02 38.87
CA PRO A 70 6.14 -25.06 37.87
C PRO A 70 6.96 -25.65 36.71
N VAL A 71 7.83 -26.65 36.96
CA VAL A 71 8.61 -27.31 35.89
C VAL A 71 7.70 -28.19 35.03
N LYS A 72 6.75 -28.92 35.66
CA LYS A 72 5.73 -29.73 34.99
C LYS A 72 4.86 -28.87 34.09
N ASP A 73 4.40 -27.71 34.57
CA ASP A 73 3.60 -26.76 33.79
C ASP A 73 4.42 -26.15 32.64
N GLN A 74 5.70 -25.86 32.85
CA GLN A 74 6.59 -25.39 31.79
C GLN A 74 6.84 -26.47 30.72
N LEU A 75 6.98 -27.74 31.10
CA LEU A 75 7.10 -28.87 30.17
C LEU A 75 5.79 -29.14 29.42
N LYS A 76 4.63 -29.11 30.11
CA LYS A 76 3.32 -29.27 29.46
C LYS A 76 3.03 -28.17 28.43
N ASN A 77 3.57 -26.98 28.65
CA ASN A 77 3.49 -25.84 27.73
C ASN A 77 4.66 -25.77 26.74
N PHE A 78 5.65 -26.66 26.84
CA PHE A 78 6.77 -26.72 25.90
C PHE A 78 6.27 -27.26 24.56
N ASN A 79 6.42 -26.43 23.53
CA ASN A 79 6.10 -26.82 22.16
C ASN A 79 7.24 -26.38 21.23
N PRO A 80 8.12 -27.30 20.82
CA PRO A 80 9.27 -26.97 19.98
C PRO A 80 8.86 -26.53 18.56
N PHE A 81 7.66 -26.87 18.10
CA PHE A 81 7.13 -26.45 16.80
C PHE A 81 6.53 -25.03 16.82
N LYS A 82 6.32 -24.45 18.02
CA LYS A 82 5.70 -23.12 18.22
C LYS A 82 6.64 -22.10 18.87
N LYS A 83 7.31 -22.48 19.97
CA LYS A 83 8.20 -21.62 20.77
C LYS A 83 9.43 -22.41 21.23
N LYS A 84 10.39 -22.61 20.31
CA LYS A 84 11.64 -23.36 20.53
C LYS A 84 12.42 -22.95 21.78
N HIS A 85 12.38 -21.67 22.16
CA HIS A 85 13.26 -21.12 23.19
C HIS A 85 12.64 -20.99 24.59
N ALA A 86 11.31 -21.03 24.73
CA ALA A 86 10.63 -20.60 25.96
C ALA A 86 11.01 -21.44 27.20
N PHE A 87 11.27 -22.74 27.01
CA PHE A 87 11.62 -23.67 28.08
C PHE A 87 13.02 -23.44 28.65
N HIS A 88 13.98 -23.09 27.79
CA HIS A 88 15.39 -22.93 28.15
C HIS A 88 15.68 -21.69 29.01
N PHE A 89 14.71 -20.77 29.11
CA PHE A 89 14.83 -19.52 29.88
C PHE A 89 13.98 -19.50 31.16
N GLY A 90 13.30 -20.60 31.49
CA GLY A 90 12.53 -20.71 32.73
C GLY A 90 13.45 -20.71 33.96
N LYS A 91 13.13 -19.92 34.99
CA LYS A 91 13.91 -19.88 36.24
C LYS A 91 14.02 -21.27 36.87
N ASN A 92 12.91 -22.00 36.94
CA ASN A 92 12.85 -23.34 37.56
C ASN A 92 13.54 -24.41 36.70
N THR A 93 13.41 -24.36 35.37
CA THR A 93 14.11 -25.29 34.47
C THR A 93 15.62 -25.04 34.44
N THR A 94 16.03 -23.78 34.59
CA THR A 94 17.45 -23.42 34.73
C THR A 94 18.04 -23.94 36.04
N ASP A 95 17.28 -23.93 37.15
CA ASP A 95 17.72 -24.56 38.41
C ASP A 95 17.94 -26.07 38.22
N VAL A 96 17.01 -26.77 37.57
CA VAL A 96 17.15 -28.20 37.22
C VAL A 96 18.41 -28.45 36.41
N LEU A 97 18.65 -27.65 35.37
CA LEU A 97 19.87 -27.72 34.55
C LEU A 97 21.13 -27.56 35.40
N GLN A 98 21.19 -26.53 36.26
CA GLN A 98 22.37 -26.25 37.07
C GLN A 98 22.67 -27.38 38.06
N LYS A 99 21.65 -27.91 38.74
CA LYS A 99 21.77 -29.03 39.67
C LYS A 99 22.19 -30.32 38.97
N PHE A 100 21.53 -30.68 37.86
CA PHE A 100 21.88 -31.85 37.07
C PHE A 100 23.31 -31.76 36.52
N LYS A 101 23.68 -30.60 35.95
CA LYS A 101 25.04 -30.33 35.47
C LYS A 101 26.08 -30.50 36.59
N LYS A 102 25.82 -30.01 37.79
CA LYS A 102 26.72 -30.18 38.94
C LYS A 102 26.88 -31.65 39.33
N LYS A 103 25.79 -32.42 39.30
CA LYS A 103 25.75 -33.85 39.65
C LYS A 103 26.52 -34.71 38.65
N ILE A 104 26.28 -34.52 37.35
CA ILE A 104 27.01 -35.18 36.26
C ILE A 104 28.51 -34.85 36.33
N ASN A 105 28.87 -33.57 36.46
CA ASN A 105 30.28 -33.20 36.51
C ASN A 105 31.02 -33.85 37.69
N ARG A 106 30.38 -33.92 38.88
CA ARG A 106 30.93 -34.63 40.04
C ARG A 106 31.17 -36.12 39.77
N ALA A 107 30.25 -36.80 39.08
CA ALA A 107 30.39 -38.20 38.71
C ALA A 107 31.54 -38.45 37.72
N THR A 108 31.90 -37.44 36.93
CA THR A 108 32.98 -37.50 35.92
C THR A 108 34.33 -36.90 36.37
N ASN A 109 34.49 -36.57 37.66
CA ASN A 109 35.69 -35.87 38.17
C ASN A 109 36.98 -36.73 38.20
N LYS A 110 36.87 -38.06 38.16
CA LYS A 110 38.03 -38.97 38.04
C LYS A 110 38.24 -39.31 36.56
N ARG A 111 39.00 -38.48 35.84
CA ARG A 111 39.21 -38.63 34.39
C ARG A 111 40.48 -39.43 34.09
N PRO A 112 40.39 -40.52 33.30
CA PRO A 112 41.55 -41.10 32.63
C PRO A 112 42.12 -40.11 31.60
N VAL A 113 43.43 -40.11 31.39
CA VAL A 113 44.09 -39.25 30.39
C VAL A 113 43.62 -39.68 28.99
N GLY A 114 43.10 -38.74 28.20
CA GLY A 114 42.63 -38.98 26.83
C GLY A 114 41.15 -39.37 26.66
N ALA A 115 40.37 -39.49 27.75
CA ALA A 115 38.95 -39.82 27.67
C ALA A 115 38.08 -38.66 27.14
N ASP A 116 37.14 -38.96 26.25
CA ASP A 116 36.14 -37.99 25.78
C ASP A 116 35.22 -37.59 26.93
N VAL A 117 35.25 -36.30 27.25
CA VAL A 117 34.53 -35.73 28.40
C VAL A 117 33.01 -35.81 28.20
N ASP A 118 32.51 -35.75 26.97
CA ASP A 118 31.07 -35.82 26.71
C ASP A 118 30.56 -37.26 26.70
N GLU A 119 31.34 -38.23 26.22
CA GLU A 119 31.03 -39.66 26.35
C GLU A 119 30.96 -40.11 27.82
N MET A 120 31.92 -39.67 28.66
CA MET A 120 31.89 -39.94 30.10
C MET A 120 30.63 -39.38 30.77
N LYS A 121 30.17 -38.19 30.37
CA LYS A 121 28.94 -37.59 30.89
C LYS A 121 27.70 -38.35 30.46
N LEU A 122 27.66 -38.85 29.21
CA LEU A 122 26.57 -39.66 28.69
C LEU A 122 26.47 -40.99 29.43
N ALA A 123 27.60 -41.68 29.64
CA ALA A 123 27.66 -42.91 30.44
C ALA A 123 27.21 -42.66 31.89
N ALA A 124 27.69 -41.58 32.52
CA ALA A 124 27.27 -41.20 33.87
C ALA A 124 25.77 -40.86 33.93
N ALA A 125 25.24 -40.16 32.92
CA ALA A 125 23.82 -39.84 32.84
C ALA A 125 22.95 -41.09 32.69
N SER A 126 23.32 -42.02 31.81
CA SER A 126 22.62 -43.28 31.60
C SER A 126 22.51 -44.08 32.91
N LYS A 127 23.61 -44.25 33.63
CA LYS A 127 23.64 -44.94 34.94
C LYS A 127 22.85 -44.20 36.02
N MET A 128 22.97 -42.88 36.09
CA MET A 128 22.35 -42.08 37.15
C MET A 128 20.83 -41.94 36.99
N LEU A 129 20.35 -41.87 35.75
CA LEU A 129 18.93 -41.75 35.41
C LEU A 129 18.25 -43.10 35.21
N ASN A 130 19.03 -44.18 35.22
CA ASN A 130 18.60 -45.55 34.94
C ASN A 130 17.87 -45.67 33.58
N CYS A 131 18.48 -45.14 32.53
CA CYS A 131 17.91 -45.10 31.18
C CYS A 131 18.96 -45.43 30.11
N TYR A 132 18.53 -45.91 28.95
CA TYR A 132 19.39 -46.04 27.77
C TYR A 132 19.58 -44.67 27.11
N ILE A 133 20.78 -44.41 26.59
CA ILE A 133 21.04 -43.22 25.77
C ILE A 133 21.66 -43.68 24.43
N GLU A 134 20.94 -43.42 23.35
CA GLU A 134 21.41 -43.65 21.97
C GLU A 134 21.87 -42.33 21.37
N VAL A 135 23.11 -42.28 20.88
CA VAL A 135 23.72 -41.09 20.30
C VAL A 135 24.00 -41.32 18.83
N TYR A 136 23.43 -40.47 17.99
CA TYR A 136 23.56 -40.49 16.54
C TYR A 136 24.43 -39.32 16.10
N ARG A 137 25.54 -39.63 15.44
CA ARG A 137 26.51 -38.64 14.98
C ARG A 137 26.67 -38.74 13.46
N ILE A 138 26.66 -37.60 12.79
CA ILE A 138 27.04 -37.48 11.38
C ILE A 138 28.31 -36.64 11.35
N ASP A 139 29.40 -37.19 10.82
CA ASP A 139 30.66 -36.46 10.70
C ASP A 139 30.73 -35.60 9.43
N SER A 140 31.80 -34.82 9.26
CA SER A 140 32.04 -33.97 8.07
C SER A 140 32.05 -34.74 6.76
N SER A 141 32.42 -36.02 6.79
CA SER A 141 32.45 -36.88 5.61
C SER A 141 31.08 -37.50 5.29
N GLY A 142 30.06 -37.24 6.11
CA GLY A 142 28.74 -37.83 5.97
C GLY A 142 28.64 -39.27 6.52
N SER A 143 29.68 -39.76 7.21
CA SER A 143 29.65 -41.06 7.87
C SER A 143 28.73 -41.01 9.09
N LYS A 144 27.94 -42.07 9.23
CA LYS A 144 26.92 -42.23 10.27
C LYS A 144 27.48 -43.09 11.40
N ASN A 145 27.72 -42.50 12.56
CA ASN A 145 28.25 -43.18 13.74
C ASN A 145 27.17 -43.28 14.84
N HIS A 146 26.98 -44.47 15.39
CA HIS A 146 26.01 -44.74 16.45
C HIS A 146 26.72 -45.20 17.72
N SER A 147 26.39 -44.59 18.85
CA SER A 147 26.96 -44.94 20.16
C SER A 147 25.84 -45.22 21.17
N PHE A 148 26.05 -46.24 21.99
CA PHE A 148 25.03 -46.76 22.90
C PHE A 148 25.55 -46.77 24.35
N TYR A 149 24.78 -46.16 25.26
CA TYR A 149 25.10 -46.09 26.69
C TYR A 149 24.03 -46.81 27.51
N SER A 150 24.48 -47.72 28.38
CA SER A 150 23.64 -48.59 29.21
C SER A 150 23.80 -48.29 30.71
N PRO A 151 22.71 -48.36 31.50
CA PRO A 151 22.79 -48.19 32.95
C PRO A 151 23.51 -49.35 33.67
N GLU A 152 23.55 -50.55 33.06
CA GLU A 152 24.20 -51.75 33.60
C GLU A 152 25.40 -52.18 32.75
N SER A 153 26.47 -52.63 33.41
CA SER A 153 27.79 -52.92 32.83
C SER A 153 27.92 -54.31 32.18
N GLN A 154 26.93 -55.21 32.31
CA GLN A 154 26.95 -56.58 31.77
C GLN A 154 25.55 -57.05 31.33
N SER A 155 25.52 -57.85 30.24
CA SER A 155 24.42 -58.60 29.61
C SER A 155 22.95 -58.28 29.96
N ILE A 156 22.22 -57.81 28.95
CA ILE A 156 20.78 -57.49 28.95
C ILE A 156 19.91 -58.75 29.19
N LEU A 157 19.14 -58.75 30.29
CA LEU A 157 17.91 -59.55 30.37
C LEU A 157 16.78 -58.80 29.62
N PRO A 158 16.05 -59.41 28.67
CA PRO A 158 15.03 -58.75 27.85
C PRO A 158 13.78 -58.23 28.61
N SER A 159 13.71 -58.43 29.93
CA SER A 159 12.50 -58.23 30.73
C SER A 159 12.36 -56.86 31.40
N MET A 160 13.31 -55.93 31.20
CA MET A 160 13.22 -54.57 31.76
C MET A 160 12.98 -53.52 30.66
N ASN A 161 11.75 -52.98 30.60
CA ASN A 161 11.41 -51.80 29.81
C ASN A 161 11.98 -50.54 30.48
N LEU A 162 13.26 -50.24 30.24
CA LEU A 162 13.87 -48.97 30.64
C LEU A 162 13.66 -47.89 29.57
N ASP A 163 13.55 -46.63 30.00
CA ASP A 163 13.39 -45.49 29.10
C ASP A 163 14.62 -45.33 28.20
N THR A 164 14.41 -44.95 26.93
CA THR A 164 15.48 -44.66 25.96
C THR A 164 15.45 -43.19 25.55
N ILE A 165 16.59 -42.51 25.69
CA ILE A 165 16.81 -41.14 25.23
C ILE A 165 17.58 -41.18 23.91
N ILE A 166 17.08 -40.48 22.90
CA ILE A 166 17.76 -40.33 21.61
C ILE A 166 18.43 -38.95 21.56
N ILE A 167 19.72 -38.91 21.24
CA ILE A 167 20.51 -37.69 21.12
C ILE A 167 21.13 -37.63 19.73
N PHE A 168 21.10 -36.44 19.12
CA PHE A 168 21.80 -36.15 17.89
C PHE A 168 23.03 -35.29 18.21
N HIS A 169 24.21 -35.73 17.78
CA HIS A 169 25.49 -35.01 17.97
C HIS A 169 25.98 -34.46 16.64
N HIS A 170 26.16 -33.13 16.61
CA HIS A 170 26.71 -32.41 15.45
C HIS A 170 28.11 -31.92 15.80
N PRO A 171 29.16 -32.67 15.42
CA PRO A 171 30.55 -32.31 15.68
C PRO A 171 30.96 -31.13 14.82
N ASN A 172 31.69 -30.16 15.38
CA ASN A 172 32.13 -29.00 14.59
C ASN A 172 33.25 -29.40 13.62
N THR A 173 33.11 -29.03 12.35
CA THR A 173 34.05 -29.37 11.27
C THR A 173 34.68 -28.16 10.59
N GLN A 174 34.37 -26.93 11.03
CA GLN A 174 34.98 -25.70 10.49
C GLN A 174 36.00 -25.09 11.47
N LEU A 175 37.28 -25.41 11.23
CA LEU A 175 38.47 -25.01 12.00
C LEU A 175 38.74 -23.50 12.18
N LYS A 176 37.86 -22.58 11.75
CA LYS A 176 38.15 -21.13 11.76
C LYS A 176 37.43 -20.29 12.82
N ASN A 177 36.31 -20.74 13.38
CA ASN A 177 35.63 -20.05 14.49
C ASN A 177 35.40 -21.04 15.64
N ARG A 178 35.76 -20.67 16.88
CA ARG A 178 35.67 -21.51 18.10
C ARG A 178 34.21 -21.82 18.52
N GLU A 179 33.40 -22.42 17.66
CA GLU A 179 32.08 -22.92 18.02
C GLU A 179 32.19 -24.32 18.64
N LYS A 180 31.43 -24.57 19.71
CA LYS A 180 31.43 -25.82 20.47
C LYS A 180 30.51 -26.84 19.80
N ASP A 181 30.78 -28.14 20.01
CA ASP A 181 29.86 -29.22 19.62
C ASP A 181 28.42 -28.94 20.09
N THR A 182 27.46 -29.25 19.22
CA THR A 182 26.04 -29.04 19.50
C THR A 182 25.28 -30.37 19.55
N PHE A 183 24.28 -30.42 20.43
CA PHE A 183 23.47 -31.60 20.65
C PHE A 183 21.99 -31.28 20.46
N GLY A 184 21.26 -32.18 19.81
CA GLY A 184 19.80 -32.21 19.73
C GLY A 184 19.24 -33.46 20.42
N PHE A 185 17.92 -33.59 20.50
CA PHE A 185 17.27 -34.80 21.01
C PHE A 185 16.15 -35.28 20.11
N GLY A 186 15.87 -36.58 20.15
CA GLY A 186 14.77 -37.21 19.45
C GLY A 186 13.45 -37.10 20.22
N MET A 187 12.38 -36.77 19.52
CA MET A 187 11.01 -36.73 20.03
C MET A 187 10.12 -37.67 19.19
N ASN A 188 9.40 -38.56 19.88
CA ASN A 188 8.50 -39.52 19.25
C ASN A 188 7.27 -38.84 18.61
N PHE A 189 6.77 -39.43 17.53
CA PHE A 189 5.59 -38.93 16.81
C PHE A 189 4.32 -38.83 17.66
N GLU A 190 4.11 -39.75 18.61
CA GLU A 190 2.97 -39.73 19.53
C GLU A 190 2.90 -38.44 20.38
N ILE A 191 4.06 -37.92 20.77
CA ILE A 191 4.17 -36.66 21.55
C ILE A 191 4.24 -35.46 20.61
N SER A 192 4.96 -35.56 19.49
CA SER A 192 5.21 -34.43 18.62
C SER A 192 4.00 -34.04 17.76
N GLN A 193 3.18 -35.00 17.33
CA GLN A 193 2.05 -34.75 16.42
C GLN A 193 1.01 -33.80 17.04
N PRO A 194 0.50 -34.01 18.28
CA PRO A 194 -0.42 -33.04 18.91
C PRO A 194 0.22 -31.66 19.12
N LEU A 195 1.52 -31.60 19.39
CA LEU A 195 2.24 -30.33 19.54
C LEU A 195 2.37 -29.60 18.21
N ARG A 196 2.65 -30.32 17.13
CA ARG A 196 2.70 -29.80 15.75
C ARG A 196 1.33 -29.30 15.30
N GLU A 197 0.25 -30.04 15.56
CA GLU A 197 -1.13 -29.61 15.28
C GLU A 197 -1.52 -28.34 16.06
N LYS A 198 -1.14 -28.25 17.34
CA LYS A 198 -1.31 -27.01 18.14
C LYS A 198 -0.49 -25.84 17.59
N ALA A 199 0.70 -26.10 17.06
CA ALA A 199 1.51 -25.08 16.39
C ALA A 199 0.84 -24.62 15.09
N LEU A 200 0.30 -25.54 14.29
CA LEU A 200 -0.45 -25.22 13.08
C LEU A 200 -1.70 -24.38 13.37
N THR A 201 -2.54 -24.80 14.33
CA THR A 201 -3.69 -23.98 14.78
C THR A 201 -3.24 -22.58 15.18
N PHE A 202 -2.11 -22.48 15.89
CA PHE A 202 -1.58 -21.19 16.29
C PHE A 202 -1.08 -20.33 15.12
N ILE A 203 -0.54 -20.94 14.07
CA ILE A 203 -0.12 -20.24 12.85
C ILE A 203 -1.34 -19.77 12.07
N LEU A 204 -2.36 -20.61 11.92
CA LEU A 204 -3.55 -20.36 11.11
C LEU A 204 -4.55 -19.40 11.76
N ARG A 205 -4.57 -19.27 13.09
CA ARG A 205 -5.59 -18.47 13.82
C ARG A 205 -5.61 -16.97 13.47
N ASN A 206 -4.55 -16.45 12.86
CA ASN A 206 -4.35 -15.02 12.66
C ASN A 206 -4.99 -14.50 11.36
N ASP A 207 -5.37 -15.39 10.45
CA ASP A 207 -6.14 -15.06 9.25
C ASP A 207 -7.55 -15.65 9.39
N LYS A 208 -8.58 -14.89 9.00
CA LYS A 208 -9.98 -15.30 9.18
C LYS A 208 -10.31 -16.57 8.41
N LEU A 209 -9.93 -16.64 7.13
CA LEU A 209 -10.21 -17.79 6.27
C LEU A 209 -9.43 -19.02 6.74
N LEU A 210 -8.16 -18.85 7.13
CA LEU A 210 -7.36 -19.96 7.66
C LEU A 210 -7.89 -20.46 9.02
N LYS A 211 -8.39 -19.56 9.87
CA LYS A 211 -8.99 -19.91 11.17
C LYS A 211 -10.30 -20.69 10.98
N GLU A 212 -11.18 -20.21 10.11
CA GLU A 212 -12.46 -20.86 9.80
C GLU A 212 -12.26 -22.26 9.22
N ASN A 213 -11.22 -22.45 8.41
CA ASN A 213 -10.92 -23.72 7.75
C ASN A 213 -9.86 -24.57 8.48
N ASN A 214 -9.47 -24.21 9.71
CA ASN A 214 -8.37 -24.85 10.44
C ASN A 214 -8.57 -26.37 10.60
N SER A 215 -9.78 -26.83 10.93
CA SER A 215 -10.07 -28.26 11.10
C SER A 215 -9.87 -29.05 9.81
N GLN A 216 -10.36 -28.52 8.69
CA GLN A 216 -10.23 -29.14 7.36
C GLN A 216 -8.77 -29.13 6.89
N ILE A 217 -8.03 -28.04 7.13
CA ILE A 217 -6.59 -27.96 6.87
C ILE A 217 -5.84 -29.00 7.68
N GLN A 218 -6.12 -29.12 8.98
CA GLN A 218 -5.49 -30.12 9.85
C GLN A 218 -5.77 -31.55 9.37
N GLN A 219 -7.01 -31.84 8.99
CA GLN A 219 -7.39 -33.13 8.45
C GLN A 219 -6.62 -33.46 7.16
N ALA A 220 -6.51 -32.49 6.23
CA ALA A 220 -5.81 -32.67 4.98
C ALA A 220 -4.32 -33.00 5.17
N VAL A 221 -3.67 -32.41 6.19
CA VAL A 221 -2.20 -32.54 6.39
C VAL A 221 -1.81 -33.53 7.49
N ARG A 222 -2.77 -34.25 8.08
CA ARG A 222 -2.55 -35.11 9.26
C ARG A 222 -1.63 -36.30 9.00
N SER A 223 -1.74 -36.91 7.81
CA SER A 223 -1.11 -38.20 7.46
C SER A 223 -0.01 -38.09 6.41
N SER A 224 0.37 -36.87 5.99
CA SER A 224 1.28 -36.68 4.87
C SER A 224 2.57 -35.98 5.25
N GLU A 225 3.66 -36.44 4.65
CA GLU A 225 4.99 -35.84 4.83
C GLU A 225 5.13 -34.49 4.12
N ASN A 226 4.30 -34.21 3.10
CA ASN A 226 4.36 -32.97 2.31
C ASN A 226 3.08 -32.13 2.49
N PHE A 227 3.22 -31.02 3.21
CA PHE A 227 2.12 -30.11 3.55
C PHE A 227 1.40 -29.56 2.31
N LEU A 228 2.16 -29.03 1.35
CA LEU A 228 1.61 -28.41 0.15
C LEU A 228 0.88 -29.41 -0.76
N ILE A 229 1.51 -30.55 -1.03
CA ILE A 229 0.92 -31.60 -1.88
C ILE A 229 -0.42 -32.07 -1.31
N SER A 230 -0.51 -32.17 0.00
CA SER A 230 -1.73 -32.62 0.68
C SER A 230 -2.84 -31.59 0.58
N LEU A 231 -2.51 -30.31 0.74
CA LEU A 231 -3.47 -29.23 0.53
C LEU A 231 -3.97 -29.20 -0.90
N LEU A 232 -3.09 -29.35 -1.89
CA LEU A 232 -3.46 -29.36 -3.32
C LEU A 232 -4.41 -30.50 -3.67
N LYS A 233 -4.24 -31.68 -3.04
CA LYS A 233 -5.11 -32.85 -3.21
C LYS A 233 -6.43 -32.76 -2.43
N SER A 234 -6.63 -31.73 -1.62
CA SER A 234 -7.80 -31.58 -0.75
C SER A 234 -8.84 -30.59 -1.28
N ASP A 235 -10.02 -30.57 -0.66
CA ASP A 235 -11.08 -29.61 -0.96
C ASP A 235 -10.76 -28.20 -0.44
N VAL A 236 -9.80 -28.05 0.48
CA VAL A 236 -9.37 -26.76 1.04
C VAL A 236 -8.24 -26.08 0.28
N LYS A 237 -7.87 -26.55 -0.91
CA LYS A 237 -6.79 -25.95 -1.73
C LYS A 237 -6.93 -24.44 -1.98
N TYR A 238 -8.14 -23.86 -1.89
CA TYR A 238 -8.36 -22.41 -2.00
C TYR A 238 -7.66 -21.56 -0.93
N VAL A 239 -7.13 -22.16 0.14
CA VAL A 239 -6.33 -21.46 1.16
C VAL A 239 -4.86 -21.25 0.74
N ILE A 240 -4.38 -21.97 -0.27
CA ILE A 240 -2.98 -21.92 -0.76
C ILE A 240 -2.56 -20.49 -1.16
N PRO A 241 -3.36 -19.71 -1.90
CA PRO A 241 -3.01 -18.32 -2.23
C PRO A 241 -2.69 -17.46 -1.00
N ILE A 242 -3.42 -17.62 0.11
CA ILE A 242 -3.20 -16.88 1.35
C ILE A 242 -1.87 -17.28 1.98
N ILE A 243 -1.59 -18.59 2.02
CA ILE A 243 -0.36 -19.14 2.61
C ILE A 243 0.86 -18.69 1.80
N TYR A 244 0.84 -18.84 0.47
CA TYR A 244 2.01 -18.65 -0.39
C TYR A 244 2.30 -17.20 -0.76
N LYS A 245 1.32 -16.30 -0.65
CA LYS A 245 1.57 -14.85 -0.69
C LYS A 245 2.18 -14.31 0.62
N SER A 246 2.33 -15.14 1.66
CA SER A 246 2.84 -14.73 2.97
C SER A 246 4.18 -15.40 3.31
N PRO A 247 5.32 -14.69 3.12
CA PRO A 247 6.64 -15.20 3.51
C PRO A 247 6.72 -15.62 4.99
N TYR A 248 5.96 -14.95 5.86
CA TYR A 248 5.93 -15.27 7.28
C TYR A 248 5.15 -16.54 7.61
N ILE A 249 3.96 -16.74 7.03
CA ILE A 249 3.21 -17.99 7.23
C ILE A 249 4.08 -19.15 6.74
N LEU A 250 4.72 -19.00 5.58
CA LEU A 250 5.67 -19.97 5.04
C LEU A 250 6.85 -20.21 6.00
N ALA A 251 7.49 -19.15 6.51
CA ALA A 251 8.59 -19.28 7.48
C ALA A 251 8.15 -19.92 8.81
N LYS A 252 6.93 -19.64 9.29
CA LYS A 252 6.38 -20.25 10.52
C LYS A 252 6.01 -21.71 10.32
N LEU A 253 5.43 -22.04 9.18
CA LEU A 253 5.15 -23.42 8.79
C LEU A 253 6.47 -24.21 8.67
N GLN A 254 7.49 -23.65 8.02
CA GLN A 254 8.84 -24.24 7.96
C GLN A 254 9.45 -24.40 9.36
N ASN A 255 9.34 -23.39 10.23
CA ASN A 255 9.78 -23.45 11.62
C ASN A 255 9.04 -24.49 12.46
N ALA A 256 7.80 -24.80 12.09
CA ALA A 256 6.97 -25.85 12.67
C ALA A 256 7.17 -27.22 11.98
N GLY A 257 8.16 -27.35 11.10
CA GLY A 257 8.50 -28.61 10.43
C GLY A 257 7.54 -28.99 9.29
N TYR A 258 6.78 -28.05 8.73
CA TYR A 258 6.00 -28.27 7.52
C TYR A 258 6.82 -27.97 6.27
N ASN A 259 6.80 -28.89 5.30
CA ASN A 259 7.47 -28.68 4.03
C ASN A 259 6.62 -27.80 3.12
N THR A 260 7.04 -26.55 2.93
CA THR A 260 6.36 -25.58 2.07
C THR A 260 7.05 -25.38 0.71
N ASN A 261 8.13 -26.10 0.42
CA ASN A 261 8.87 -25.94 -0.83
C ASN A 261 8.10 -26.64 -1.99
N PRO A 262 7.66 -25.91 -3.03
CA PRO A 262 6.95 -26.50 -4.16
C PRO A 262 7.79 -27.50 -4.97
N LEU A 263 9.12 -27.38 -4.93
CA LEU A 263 10.05 -28.30 -5.58
C LEU A 263 10.18 -29.64 -4.83
N ALA A 264 9.74 -29.70 -3.57
CA ALA A 264 9.82 -30.92 -2.80
C ALA A 264 8.85 -31.97 -3.34
N LYS A 265 9.37 -33.19 -3.49
CA LYS A 265 8.64 -34.32 -4.07
C LYS A 265 7.79 -35.02 -3.02
N GLY A 266 6.65 -35.55 -3.44
CA GLY A 266 5.83 -36.48 -2.66
C GLY A 266 6.42 -37.89 -2.65
N ILE A 267 5.69 -38.83 -2.05
CA ILE A 267 6.03 -40.27 -2.01
C ILE A 267 6.07 -40.87 -3.43
N ASP A 268 5.18 -40.40 -4.31
CA ASP A 268 5.15 -40.71 -5.74
C ASP A 268 6.35 -40.13 -6.51
N GLY A 269 7.16 -39.30 -5.85
CA GLY A 269 8.33 -38.69 -6.42
C GLY A 269 8.03 -37.50 -7.34
N LEU A 270 6.79 -37.01 -7.38
CA LEU A 270 6.33 -35.87 -8.17
C LEU A 270 6.26 -34.61 -7.29
N SER A 271 6.54 -33.44 -7.88
CA SER A 271 6.47 -32.16 -7.16
C SER A 271 5.04 -31.61 -7.06
N ALA A 272 4.86 -30.52 -6.33
CA ALA A 272 3.58 -29.81 -6.28
C ALA A 272 3.13 -29.29 -7.67
N PHE A 273 4.08 -29.00 -8.56
CA PHE A 273 3.79 -28.51 -9.91
C PHE A 273 3.03 -29.53 -10.76
N HIS A 274 3.38 -30.81 -10.67
CA HIS A 274 2.63 -31.88 -11.36
C HIS A 274 1.14 -31.87 -11.01
N ILE A 275 0.81 -31.69 -9.73
CA ILE A 275 -0.59 -31.64 -9.27
C ILE A 275 -1.26 -30.38 -9.80
N CYS A 276 -0.60 -29.22 -9.71
CA CYS A 276 -1.14 -27.97 -10.24
C CYS A 276 -1.46 -28.03 -11.74
N LEU A 277 -0.65 -28.74 -12.53
CA LEU A 277 -0.91 -28.93 -13.97
C LEU A 277 -2.23 -29.67 -14.22
N SER A 278 -2.59 -30.61 -13.36
CA SER A 278 -3.83 -31.40 -13.45
C SER A 278 -5.09 -30.67 -12.98
N LEU A 279 -4.96 -29.60 -12.18
CA LEU A 279 -6.09 -28.82 -11.68
C LEU A 279 -6.71 -27.97 -12.79
N PRO A 280 -8.02 -27.71 -12.81
CA PRO A 280 -8.65 -26.87 -13.85
C PRO A 280 -8.20 -25.40 -13.81
N ASP A 281 -7.69 -24.91 -12.68
CA ASP A 281 -7.31 -23.51 -12.49
C ASP A 281 -5.79 -23.32 -12.48
N SER A 282 -5.26 -22.51 -13.42
CA SER A 282 -3.84 -22.20 -13.55
C SER A 282 -3.31 -21.27 -12.44
N GLN A 283 -4.18 -20.65 -11.64
CA GLN A 283 -3.75 -19.72 -10.58
C GLN A 283 -2.80 -20.37 -9.57
N TYR A 284 -3.02 -21.64 -9.22
CA TYR A 284 -2.16 -22.35 -8.26
C TYR A 284 -0.76 -22.56 -8.83
N LEU A 285 -0.66 -22.90 -10.12
CA LEU A 285 0.62 -23.04 -10.82
C LEU A 285 1.38 -21.71 -10.78
N ASN A 286 0.73 -20.61 -11.16
CA ASN A 286 1.34 -19.28 -11.21
C ASN A 286 1.81 -18.81 -9.82
N ILE A 287 1.03 -19.02 -8.76
CA ILE A 287 1.39 -18.63 -7.39
C ILE A 287 2.63 -19.38 -6.91
N LEU A 288 2.65 -20.71 -7.07
CA LEU A 288 3.78 -21.53 -6.63
C LEU A 288 5.03 -21.27 -7.48
N TYR A 289 4.84 -21.04 -8.78
CA TYR A 289 5.92 -20.68 -9.70
C TYR A 289 6.57 -19.37 -9.25
N ASN A 290 5.77 -18.32 -9.02
CA ASN A 290 6.25 -17.01 -8.58
C ASN A 290 6.94 -17.06 -7.20
N TYR A 291 6.49 -17.94 -6.31
CA TYR A 291 7.14 -18.12 -5.01
C TYR A 291 8.56 -18.67 -5.16
N VAL A 292 8.74 -19.67 -6.03
CA VAL A 292 10.07 -20.26 -6.27
C VAL A 292 10.94 -19.33 -7.10
N SER A 293 10.41 -18.74 -8.17
CA SER A 293 11.18 -17.89 -9.09
C SER A 293 11.78 -16.66 -8.39
N ASN A 294 11.14 -16.17 -7.33
CA ASN A 294 11.64 -15.11 -6.45
C ASN A 294 12.42 -15.64 -5.23
N ASN A 295 13.11 -16.76 -5.39
CA ASN A 295 13.96 -17.41 -4.38
C ASN A 295 13.30 -17.53 -3.00
N PHE A 296 12.05 -18.01 -2.94
CA PHE A 296 11.31 -18.25 -1.70
C PHE A 296 11.14 -17.00 -0.81
N TYR A 297 11.31 -15.80 -1.35
CA TYR A 297 11.35 -14.53 -0.61
C TYR A 297 12.42 -14.49 0.50
N GLN A 298 13.52 -15.22 0.33
CA GLN A 298 14.61 -15.29 1.31
C GLN A 298 15.57 -14.09 1.24
N SER A 299 15.66 -13.45 0.08
CA SER A 299 16.47 -12.25 -0.16
C SER A 299 15.61 -11.12 -0.73
N ASP A 300 16.18 -9.91 -0.82
CA ASP A 300 15.55 -8.77 -1.49
C ASP A 300 15.71 -8.86 -3.03
N GLU A 301 16.43 -9.88 -3.51
CA GLU A 301 16.56 -10.21 -4.93
C GLU A 301 15.28 -10.88 -5.45
N THR A 302 14.87 -10.52 -6.66
CA THR A 302 13.65 -11.03 -7.31
C THR A 302 13.86 -11.12 -8.82
N CYS A 303 12.93 -11.71 -9.57
CA CYS A 303 12.99 -11.63 -11.04
C CYS A 303 12.98 -10.17 -11.57
N ARG A 304 12.50 -9.19 -10.77
CA ARG A 304 12.53 -7.75 -11.09
C ARG A 304 13.83 -7.06 -10.73
N LYS A 305 14.53 -7.55 -9.70
CA LYS A 305 15.85 -7.08 -9.24
C LYS A 305 16.76 -8.29 -9.05
N PRO A 306 17.26 -8.88 -10.14
CA PRO A 306 17.87 -10.20 -10.08
C PRO A 306 19.30 -10.16 -9.54
N GLY A 307 19.65 -11.19 -8.77
CA GLY A 307 21.02 -11.60 -8.47
C GLY A 307 21.21 -13.11 -8.69
N ASP A 308 22.38 -13.64 -8.34
CA ASP A 308 22.79 -15.02 -8.68
C ASP A 308 21.83 -16.08 -8.15
N GLU A 309 21.15 -15.80 -7.04
CA GLU A 309 20.17 -16.70 -6.44
C GLU A 309 18.93 -16.90 -7.32
N ILE A 310 18.54 -15.88 -8.09
CA ILE A 310 17.38 -15.91 -8.98
C ILE A 310 17.63 -16.79 -10.20
N ILE A 311 18.82 -16.73 -10.80
CA ILE A 311 19.21 -17.64 -11.89
C ILE A 311 19.18 -19.09 -11.40
N LYS A 312 19.69 -19.33 -10.18
CA LYS A 312 19.63 -20.67 -9.57
C LYS A 312 18.19 -21.14 -9.39
N ALA A 313 17.31 -20.28 -8.86
CA ALA A 313 15.91 -20.61 -8.64
C ALA A 313 15.15 -20.96 -9.94
N LEU A 314 15.35 -20.19 -11.01
CA LEU A 314 14.75 -20.47 -12.32
C LEU A 314 15.29 -21.76 -12.96
N ASN A 315 16.54 -22.13 -12.68
CA ASN A 315 17.13 -23.40 -13.13
C ASN A 315 16.59 -24.59 -12.33
N ASP A 316 16.39 -24.42 -11.03
CA ASP A 316 15.78 -25.43 -10.18
C ASP A 316 14.31 -25.67 -10.57
N LEU A 317 13.57 -24.62 -10.95
CA LEU A 317 12.24 -24.73 -11.57
C LEU A 317 12.27 -25.57 -12.85
N LYS A 318 13.17 -25.23 -13.79
CA LYS A 318 13.34 -25.98 -15.04
C LYS A 318 13.61 -27.46 -14.77
N ARG A 319 14.51 -27.77 -13.84
CA ARG A 319 14.87 -29.15 -13.45
C ARG A 319 13.68 -29.88 -12.82
N ALA A 320 12.89 -29.21 -11.98
CA ALA A 320 11.71 -29.81 -11.35
C ALA A 320 10.65 -30.19 -12.39
N PHE A 321 10.33 -29.26 -13.31
CA PHE A 321 9.40 -29.51 -14.41
C PHE A 321 9.85 -30.66 -15.32
N GLN A 322 11.14 -30.71 -15.67
CA GLN A 322 11.71 -31.83 -16.47
C GLN A 322 11.62 -33.17 -15.72
N THR A 323 11.95 -33.18 -14.43
CA THR A 323 11.89 -34.41 -13.64
C THR A 323 10.46 -34.94 -13.51
N ASP A 324 9.49 -34.05 -13.31
CA ASP A 324 8.08 -34.43 -13.24
C ASP A 324 7.57 -34.97 -14.59
N PHE A 325 8.02 -34.39 -15.70
CA PHE A 325 7.72 -34.87 -17.05
C PHE A 325 8.26 -36.29 -17.28
N GLU A 326 9.53 -36.55 -16.94
CA GLU A 326 10.16 -37.86 -17.07
C GLU A 326 9.46 -38.92 -16.20
N LYS A 327 9.24 -38.61 -14.91
CA LYS A 327 8.63 -39.55 -13.95
C LYS A 327 7.19 -39.92 -14.29
N SER A 328 6.43 -38.97 -14.82
CA SER A 328 5.05 -39.18 -15.24
C SER A 328 4.92 -39.84 -16.63
N ARG A 329 6.02 -40.34 -17.21
CA ARG A 329 6.09 -40.90 -18.56
C ARG A 329 5.51 -39.92 -19.59
N GLY A 330 6.05 -38.71 -19.59
CA GLY A 330 5.67 -37.63 -20.49
C GLY A 330 4.26 -37.07 -20.23
N PHE A 331 3.80 -37.09 -18.98
CA PHE A 331 2.42 -36.72 -18.61
C PHE A 331 1.33 -37.49 -19.35
N SER A 332 1.61 -38.74 -19.78
CA SER A 332 0.66 -39.57 -20.54
C SER A 332 -0.69 -39.81 -19.85
N LEU A 333 -0.74 -39.67 -18.52
CA LEU A 333 -1.96 -39.79 -17.71
C LEU A 333 -2.68 -38.46 -17.45
N LEU A 334 -2.13 -37.32 -17.90
CA LEU A 334 -2.76 -36.01 -17.75
C LEU A 334 -3.57 -35.63 -19.00
N SER A 335 -4.50 -34.69 -18.84
CA SER A 335 -5.27 -34.16 -19.97
C SER A 335 -4.38 -33.38 -20.95
N ALA A 336 -4.84 -33.23 -22.20
CA ALA A 336 -4.16 -32.41 -23.21
C ALA A 336 -3.93 -30.97 -22.71
N ASN A 337 -4.89 -30.41 -21.97
CA ASN A 337 -4.80 -29.08 -21.35
C ASN A 337 -3.65 -29.00 -20.31
N ALA A 338 -3.42 -30.05 -19.53
CA ALA A 338 -2.32 -30.09 -18.57
C ALA A 338 -0.95 -30.14 -19.27
N VAL A 339 -0.83 -30.95 -20.34
CA VAL A 339 0.39 -31.01 -21.17
C VAL A 339 0.65 -29.65 -21.84
N GLN A 340 -0.41 -28.98 -22.30
CA GLN A 340 -0.32 -27.65 -22.87
C GLN A 340 0.21 -26.63 -21.85
N ARG A 341 -0.35 -26.59 -20.64
CA ARG A 341 0.12 -25.69 -19.55
C ARG A 341 1.57 -25.91 -19.16
N TYR A 342 2.03 -27.15 -19.19
CA TYR A 342 3.44 -27.46 -18.99
C TYR A 342 4.32 -26.80 -20.06
N ARG A 343 3.93 -26.85 -21.33
CA ARG A 343 4.65 -26.17 -22.41
C ARG A 343 4.63 -24.66 -22.24
N GLU A 344 3.48 -24.10 -21.89
CA GLU A 344 3.30 -22.66 -21.61
C GLU A 344 4.27 -22.18 -20.52
N ILE A 345 4.26 -22.83 -19.35
CA ILE A 345 5.07 -22.39 -18.20
C ILE A 345 6.57 -22.62 -18.43
N LEU A 346 6.96 -23.69 -19.12
CA LEU A 346 8.37 -23.95 -19.44
C LEU A 346 8.93 -22.88 -20.37
N ARG A 347 8.15 -22.51 -21.41
CA ARG A 347 8.54 -21.43 -22.33
C ARG A 347 8.61 -20.08 -21.64
N PHE A 348 7.68 -19.80 -20.73
CA PHE A 348 7.72 -18.60 -19.91
C PHE A 348 8.96 -18.56 -19.00
N ASN A 349 9.34 -19.69 -18.40
CA ASN A 349 10.56 -19.79 -17.59
C ASN A 349 11.83 -19.56 -18.43
N GLU A 350 11.87 -20.05 -19.68
CA GLU A 350 12.96 -19.74 -20.63
C GLU A 350 13.05 -18.24 -20.92
N TYR A 351 11.91 -17.60 -21.18
CA TYR A 351 11.84 -16.15 -21.38
C TYR A 351 12.34 -15.37 -20.15
N GLN A 352 11.82 -15.68 -18.96
CA GLN A 352 12.24 -15.03 -17.72
C GLN A 352 13.74 -15.20 -17.46
N MET A 353 14.28 -16.40 -17.66
CA MET A 353 15.71 -16.67 -17.54
C MET A 353 16.53 -15.81 -18.51
N SER A 354 16.10 -15.73 -19.78
CA SER A 354 16.78 -14.91 -20.80
C SER A 354 16.84 -13.45 -20.37
N VAL A 355 15.70 -12.88 -19.96
CA VAL A 355 15.59 -11.49 -19.49
C VAL A 355 16.45 -11.26 -18.24
N VAL A 356 16.36 -12.12 -17.23
CA VAL A 356 17.13 -12.02 -15.98
C VAL A 356 18.64 -12.01 -16.27
N VAL A 357 19.13 -12.92 -17.12
CA VAL A 357 20.54 -12.97 -17.49
C VAL A 357 20.98 -11.68 -18.20
N LYS A 358 20.12 -11.07 -19.02
CA LYS A 358 20.40 -9.78 -19.67
C LYS A 358 20.43 -8.60 -18.70
N ILE A 359 19.56 -8.60 -17.69
CA ILE A 359 19.58 -7.59 -16.62
C ILE A 359 20.83 -7.77 -15.75
N MET A 360 21.18 -9.00 -15.39
CA MET A 360 22.30 -9.29 -14.48
C MET A 360 23.69 -9.11 -15.07
N LYS A 361 23.93 -9.56 -16.32
CA LYS A 361 25.28 -9.55 -16.92
C LYS A 361 25.90 -8.16 -17.04
N ASP A 362 25.14 -7.10 -16.78
CA ASP A 362 25.50 -5.73 -17.12
C ASP A 362 25.26 -4.71 -15.97
N ASN A 363 24.92 -5.16 -14.77
CA ASN A 363 24.46 -4.32 -13.65
C ASN A 363 25.56 -3.49 -12.94
N GLN A 364 26.79 -3.44 -13.47
CA GLN A 364 27.81 -2.51 -12.98
C GLN A 364 27.99 -1.27 -13.87
N GLN A 365 27.44 -1.21 -15.09
CA GLN A 365 27.72 -0.10 -16.05
C GLN A 365 26.58 0.34 -16.98
N LYS A 366 25.44 -0.37 -17.08
CA LYS A 366 24.37 0.01 -18.03
C LYS A 366 23.40 1.08 -17.54
N THR A 367 22.97 1.91 -18.48
CA THR A 367 21.89 2.89 -18.33
C THR A 367 20.52 2.22 -18.41
N ALA A 368 19.48 2.89 -17.88
CA ALA A 368 18.10 2.39 -17.97
C ALA A 368 17.63 2.13 -19.41
N ASP A 369 18.14 2.92 -20.39
CA ASP A 369 17.84 2.75 -21.80
C ASP A 369 18.29 1.38 -22.34
N GLU A 370 19.47 0.90 -21.93
CA GLU A 370 20.02 -0.37 -22.41
C GLU A 370 19.33 -1.58 -21.76
N ILE A 371 18.88 -1.43 -20.51
CA ILE A 371 18.08 -2.45 -19.82
C ILE A 371 16.73 -2.62 -20.53
N VAL A 372 16.02 -1.51 -20.79
CA VAL A 372 14.75 -1.53 -21.51
C VAL A 372 14.93 -2.13 -22.91
N LEU A 373 15.95 -1.72 -23.66
CA LEU A 373 16.21 -2.25 -25.00
C LEU A 373 16.43 -3.77 -25.00
N ALA A 374 17.14 -4.30 -23.99
CA ALA A 374 17.34 -5.73 -23.83
C ALA A 374 16.03 -6.49 -23.52
N ILE A 375 15.18 -5.94 -22.65
CA ILE A 375 13.85 -6.49 -22.33
C ILE A 375 12.99 -6.53 -23.61
N LEU A 376 12.94 -5.44 -24.38
CA LEU A 376 12.16 -5.37 -25.61
C LEU A 376 12.64 -6.40 -26.65
N LYS A 377 13.95 -6.56 -26.81
CA LYS A 377 14.52 -7.57 -27.72
C LYS A 377 14.06 -8.98 -27.38
N GLU A 378 14.16 -9.36 -26.12
CA GLU A 378 13.73 -10.69 -25.67
C GLU A 378 12.21 -10.84 -25.79
N TYR A 379 11.43 -9.80 -25.48
CA TYR A 379 9.98 -9.85 -25.65
C TYR A 379 9.58 -10.08 -27.11
N ILE A 380 10.23 -9.42 -28.08
CA ILE A 380 10.01 -9.66 -29.52
C ILE A 380 10.30 -11.13 -29.86
N ASN A 381 11.43 -11.67 -29.40
CA ASN A 381 11.85 -13.06 -29.69
C ASN A 381 10.87 -14.11 -29.15
N TYR A 382 10.21 -13.81 -28.03
CA TYR A 382 9.25 -14.70 -27.36
C TYR A 382 7.80 -14.28 -27.59
N PHE A 383 7.54 -13.28 -28.44
CA PHE A 383 6.21 -12.69 -28.58
C PHE A 383 5.17 -13.70 -29.09
N LEU A 384 5.54 -14.64 -29.97
CA LEU A 384 4.68 -15.73 -30.44
C LEU A 384 5.10 -17.07 -29.83
N PHE A 385 4.10 -17.88 -29.49
CA PHE A 385 4.28 -19.26 -29.05
C PHE A 385 4.30 -20.18 -30.29
N PRO A 386 5.38 -20.96 -30.46
CA PRO A 386 6.27 -21.06 -31.66
C PRO A 386 6.27 -19.96 -32.73
N ALA A 387 7.27 -20.01 -33.63
CA ALA A 387 7.33 -19.19 -34.84
C ALA A 387 6.20 -19.61 -35.80
N LEU A 388 5.19 -18.76 -35.92
CA LEU A 388 4.05 -18.96 -36.81
C LEU A 388 4.23 -18.15 -38.10
N PRO A 389 3.53 -18.53 -39.19
CA PRO A 389 3.37 -17.67 -40.35
C PRO A 389 2.82 -16.29 -39.96
N ASP A 390 3.10 -15.29 -40.79
CA ASP A 390 2.54 -13.94 -40.65
C ASP A 390 1.07 -13.91 -41.14
N ASP A 391 0.21 -14.64 -40.43
CA ASP A 391 -1.23 -14.75 -40.67
C ASP A 391 -1.98 -14.45 -39.36
N GLU A 392 -2.76 -13.38 -39.33
CA GLU A 392 -3.49 -12.92 -38.14
C GLU A 392 -4.43 -13.99 -37.59
N ARG A 393 -5.04 -14.80 -38.45
CA ARG A 393 -6.02 -15.82 -38.07
C ARG A 393 -5.31 -16.98 -37.35
N ILE A 394 -4.17 -17.42 -37.88
CA ILE A 394 -3.33 -18.45 -37.25
C ILE A 394 -2.76 -17.95 -35.92
N GLN A 395 -2.30 -16.70 -35.87
CA GLN A 395 -1.78 -16.08 -34.65
C GLN A 395 -2.87 -15.92 -33.59
N PHE A 396 -4.11 -15.57 -33.98
CA PHE A 396 -5.23 -15.47 -33.07
C PHE A 396 -5.66 -16.84 -32.51
N GLU A 397 -5.73 -17.87 -33.36
CA GLU A 397 -6.01 -19.24 -32.91
C GLU A 397 -4.94 -19.72 -31.91
N ASN A 398 -3.67 -19.42 -32.18
CA ASN A 398 -2.59 -19.72 -31.26
C ASN A 398 -2.73 -18.95 -29.94
N TYR A 399 -3.11 -17.67 -29.99
CA TYR A 399 -3.42 -16.86 -28.81
C TYR A 399 -4.53 -17.47 -27.95
N LEU A 400 -5.61 -17.96 -28.56
CA LEU A 400 -6.70 -18.62 -27.86
C LEU A 400 -6.23 -19.90 -27.16
N ILE A 401 -5.44 -20.71 -27.87
CA ILE A 401 -4.87 -21.95 -27.34
C ILE A 401 -3.95 -21.60 -26.16
N PHE A 402 -2.88 -20.84 -26.38
CA PHE A 402 -1.82 -20.60 -25.38
C PHE A 402 -2.03 -19.35 -24.51
N SER A 403 -3.29 -19.06 -24.16
CA SER A 403 -3.65 -17.81 -23.46
C SER A 403 -2.92 -17.59 -22.13
N ASN A 404 -2.61 -18.63 -21.34
CA ASN A 404 -1.91 -18.43 -20.06
C ASN A 404 -0.45 -17.99 -20.29
N TYR A 405 0.20 -18.50 -21.34
CA TYR A 405 1.54 -18.06 -21.73
C TYR A 405 1.55 -16.56 -22.04
N TYR A 406 0.59 -16.12 -22.86
CA TYR A 406 0.48 -14.73 -23.27
C TYR A 406 0.16 -13.79 -22.09
N GLU A 407 -0.76 -14.17 -21.21
CA GLU A 407 -1.05 -13.40 -20.00
C GLU A 407 0.18 -13.25 -19.08
N ASN A 408 0.94 -14.34 -18.90
CA ASN A 408 2.14 -14.35 -18.06
C ASN A 408 3.28 -13.49 -18.66
N ILE A 409 3.57 -13.64 -19.96
CA ILE A 409 4.63 -12.87 -20.62
C ILE A 409 4.29 -11.38 -20.69
N ASP A 410 3.05 -11.04 -21.04
CA ASP A 410 2.61 -9.65 -21.16
C ASP A 410 2.63 -8.95 -19.79
N SER A 411 2.12 -9.62 -18.74
CA SER A 411 2.10 -9.07 -17.38
C SER A 411 3.52 -8.86 -16.83
N TYR A 412 4.38 -9.87 -16.94
CA TYR A 412 5.77 -9.78 -16.47
C TYR A 412 6.56 -8.70 -17.22
N THR A 413 6.42 -8.63 -18.54
CA THR A 413 7.09 -7.61 -19.35
C THR A 413 6.59 -6.21 -19.01
N SER A 414 5.27 -6.04 -18.85
CA SER A 414 4.67 -4.75 -18.50
C SER A 414 5.23 -4.21 -17.18
N ILE A 415 5.35 -5.07 -16.17
CA ILE A 415 5.94 -4.73 -14.87
C ILE A 415 7.40 -4.28 -15.03
N LEU A 416 8.22 -5.05 -15.74
CA LEU A 416 9.63 -4.71 -15.96
C LEU A 416 9.82 -3.41 -16.75
N LEU A 417 8.98 -3.18 -17.77
CA LEU A 417 9.04 -1.94 -18.52
C LEU A 417 8.73 -0.75 -17.61
N LEU A 418 7.65 -0.80 -16.83
CA LEU A 418 7.27 0.30 -15.92
C LEU A 418 8.27 0.54 -14.78
N ASP A 419 9.02 -0.49 -14.36
CA ASP A 419 10.12 -0.36 -13.39
C ASP A 419 11.22 0.56 -13.90
N HIS A 420 11.46 0.58 -15.21
CA HIS A 420 12.57 1.31 -15.83
C HIS A 420 12.12 2.51 -16.68
N LEU A 421 10.85 2.57 -17.10
CA LEU A 421 10.34 3.55 -18.07
C LEU A 421 10.48 5.00 -17.61
N LEU A 422 10.45 5.28 -16.30
CA LEU A 422 10.68 6.63 -15.77
C LEU A 422 12.17 6.99 -15.64
N SER A 423 13.08 6.05 -15.85
CA SER A 423 14.53 6.28 -15.77
C SER A 423 15.22 6.36 -17.14
N VAL A 424 14.48 6.08 -18.23
CA VAL A 424 14.97 6.17 -19.61
C VAL A 424 15.22 7.62 -20.02
N LYS A 425 16.26 7.87 -20.82
CA LYS A 425 16.58 9.21 -21.35
C LYS A 425 16.11 9.38 -22.79
N ASN A 426 15.93 8.27 -23.51
CA ASN A 426 15.50 8.29 -24.90
C ASN A 426 13.99 8.59 -25.02
N LYS A 427 13.64 9.57 -25.85
CA LYS A 427 12.24 10.00 -26.02
C LYS A 427 11.36 8.95 -26.70
N ALA A 428 11.91 8.11 -27.58
CA ALA A 428 11.13 7.11 -28.34
C ALA A 428 10.36 6.17 -27.42
N TYR A 429 10.89 5.89 -26.21
CA TYR A 429 10.18 5.09 -25.21
C TYR A 429 8.84 5.68 -24.74
N SER A 430 8.60 6.99 -24.91
CA SER A 430 7.29 7.58 -24.59
C SER A 430 6.16 7.08 -25.49
N ASP A 431 6.48 6.59 -26.69
CA ASP A 431 5.49 6.06 -27.62
C ASP A 431 5.01 4.66 -27.19
N LEU A 432 5.77 3.96 -26.32
CA LEU A 432 5.35 2.68 -25.74
C LEU A 432 4.27 2.82 -24.67
N VAL A 433 4.16 3.99 -24.02
CA VAL A 433 3.31 4.18 -22.83
C VAL A 433 1.83 3.91 -23.15
N GLN A 434 1.32 4.51 -24.23
CA GLN A 434 -0.11 4.41 -24.58
C GLN A 434 -0.50 3.00 -25.04
N PRO A 435 0.22 2.34 -25.97
CA PRO A 435 -0.14 0.98 -26.38
C PRO A 435 0.08 -0.05 -25.27
N LEU A 436 1.10 0.12 -24.42
CA LEU A 436 1.30 -0.72 -23.22
C LEU A 436 0.08 -0.63 -22.29
N PHE A 437 -0.35 0.59 -21.98
CA PHE A 437 -1.54 0.79 -21.14
C PHE A 437 -2.80 0.19 -21.76
N LEU A 438 -3.04 0.41 -23.06
CA LEU A 438 -4.19 -0.16 -23.76
C LEU A 438 -4.18 -1.69 -23.72
N MET A 439 -3.02 -2.33 -23.88
CA MET A 439 -2.87 -3.78 -23.73
C MET A 439 -3.27 -4.24 -22.32
N VAL A 440 -2.74 -3.61 -21.27
CA VAL A 440 -3.09 -3.95 -19.88
C VAL A 440 -4.58 -3.73 -19.61
N MET A 441 -5.12 -2.60 -20.04
CA MET A 441 -6.54 -2.26 -19.88
C MET A 441 -7.45 -3.24 -20.61
N SER A 442 -7.08 -3.63 -21.83
CA SER A 442 -7.87 -4.58 -22.61
C SER A 442 -8.02 -5.92 -21.88
N ASN A 443 -6.95 -6.48 -21.31
CA ASN A 443 -6.99 -7.71 -20.52
C ASN A 443 -7.90 -7.60 -19.26
N ASN A 444 -7.99 -6.41 -18.65
CA ASN A 444 -8.77 -6.18 -17.43
C ASN A 444 -10.25 -5.88 -17.71
N TYR A 445 -10.55 -5.15 -18.78
CA TYR A 445 -11.92 -4.79 -19.16
C TYR A 445 -12.63 -5.87 -19.96
N PHE A 446 -11.85 -6.78 -20.54
CA PHE A 446 -12.30 -7.94 -21.31
C PHE A 446 -11.70 -9.23 -20.73
N PRO A 447 -12.02 -9.57 -19.46
CA PRO A 447 -11.40 -10.70 -18.79
C PRO A 447 -11.90 -12.04 -19.37
N LYS A 448 -10.97 -12.97 -19.54
CA LYS A 448 -11.23 -14.34 -19.99
C LYS A 448 -12.33 -15.08 -19.20
N LYS A 449 -12.37 -14.91 -17.87
CA LYS A 449 -13.21 -15.68 -16.93
C LYS A 449 -14.70 -15.31 -16.95
N GLU A 450 -15.10 -14.18 -17.51
CA GLU A 450 -16.50 -13.74 -17.55
C GLU A 450 -17.34 -14.48 -18.62
N HIS A 451 -16.75 -15.40 -19.39
CA HIS A 451 -17.45 -16.19 -20.43
C HIS A 451 -17.39 -17.72 -20.20
N ASN A 452 -18.56 -18.37 -20.15
CA ASN A 452 -18.77 -19.80 -19.84
C ASN A 452 -18.29 -20.83 -20.90
N HIS A 453 -17.60 -20.42 -21.97
CA HIS A 453 -17.19 -21.34 -23.05
C HIS A 453 -15.81 -21.97 -22.85
N ASP A 454 -15.14 -21.68 -21.73
CA ASP A 454 -13.69 -21.75 -21.64
C ASP A 454 -13.11 -23.06 -21.11
N VAL A 455 -13.94 -24.10 -20.88
CA VAL A 455 -13.47 -25.34 -20.25
C VAL A 455 -13.14 -26.44 -21.26
N ASP A 456 -13.89 -26.57 -22.36
CA ASP A 456 -13.78 -27.75 -23.24
C ASP A 456 -13.47 -27.45 -24.73
N THR A 457 -13.69 -26.22 -25.24
CA THR A 457 -13.43 -25.88 -26.67
C THR A 457 -12.95 -24.42 -26.86
N PRO A 458 -11.63 -24.14 -26.76
CA PRO A 458 -11.06 -22.79 -26.92
C PRO A 458 -11.43 -22.09 -28.25
N LEU A 459 -11.69 -22.88 -29.30
CA LEU A 459 -12.05 -22.39 -30.63
C LEU A 459 -13.54 -21.98 -30.75
N ALA A 460 -14.38 -22.26 -29.75
CA ALA A 460 -15.77 -21.79 -29.70
C ALA A 460 -15.87 -20.27 -29.47
N CYS A 461 -14.78 -19.61 -29.07
CA CYS A 461 -14.69 -18.16 -28.88
C CYS A 461 -14.13 -17.39 -30.10
N LYS A 462 -14.08 -18.01 -31.29
CA LYS A 462 -13.73 -17.31 -32.54
C LYS A 462 -14.76 -16.20 -32.79
N GLY A 463 -14.35 -14.95 -32.62
CA GLY A 463 -15.21 -13.77 -32.78
C GLY A 463 -15.75 -13.15 -31.48
N CYS A 464 -15.28 -13.61 -30.32
CA CYS A 464 -15.63 -13.04 -29.02
C CYS A 464 -14.82 -11.75 -28.74
N ALA A 465 -15.51 -10.65 -28.43
CA ALA A 465 -14.91 -9.38 -28.04
C ALA A 465 -13.91 -9.54 -26.88
N HIS A 466 -14.23 -10.42 -25.93
CA HIS A 466 -13.40 -10.71 -24.77
C HIS A 466 -12.05 -11.35 -25.12
N ARG A 467 -11.87 -11.82 -26.36
CA ARG A 467 -10.63 -12.43 -26.84
C ARG A 467 -9.97 -11.62 -27.96
N VAL A 468 -10.75 -11.10 -28.90
CA VAL A 468 -10.26 -10.33 -30.06
C VAL A 468 -9.67 -8.98 -29.63
N THR A 469 -10.34 -8.27 -28.71
CA THR A 469 -9.90 -6.93 -28.30
C THR A 469 -8.54 -6.96 -27.58
N PRO A 470 -8.30 -7.87 -26.62
CA PRO A 470 -6.97 -8.00 -26.02
C PRO A 470 -5.88 -8.43 -27.01
N PHE A 471 -6.17 -9.40 -27.88
CA PHE A 471 -5.23 -9.83 -28.92
C PHE A 471 -4.80 -8.68 -29.83
N ARG A 472 -5.73 -7.88 -30.34
CA ARG A 472 -5.41 -6.74 -31.21
C ARG A 472 -4.65 -5.63 -30.49
N SER A 473 -5.00 -5.37 -29.23
CA SER A 473 -4.25 -4.41 -28.41
C SER A 473 -2.80 -4.84 -28.21
N ARG A 474 -2.59 -6.15 -28.03
CA ARG A 474 -1.26 -6.78 -27.95
C ARG A 474 -0.48 -6.68 -29.26
N MET A 475 -1.12 -6.92 -30.41
CA MET A 475 -0.48 -6.78 -31.72
C MET A 475 -0.09 -5.32 -32.02
N ASN A 476 -0.95 -4.36 -31.68
CA ASN A 476 -0.64 -2.93 -31.78
C ASN A 476 0.57 -2.55 -30.90
N PHE A 477 0.63 -3.06 -29.67
CA PHE A 477 1.81 -2.85 -28.82
C PHE A 477 3.08 -3.41 -29.47
N LEU A 478 3.05 -4.60 -30.07
CA LEU A 478 4.21 -5.15 -30.80
C LEU A 478 4.66 -4.25 -31.95
N GLU A 479 3.72 -3.73 -32.74
CA GLU A 479 4.05 -2.88 -33.90
C GLU A 479 4.79 -1.61 -33.45
N VAL A 480 4.25 -0.91 -32.45
CA VAL A 480 4.89 0.30 -31.90
C VAL A 480 6.21 -0.05 -31.24
N LEU A 481 6.27 -1.20 -30.55
CA LEU A 481 7.49 -1.68 -29.91
C LEU A 481 8.62 -1.91 -30.91
N LYS A 482 8.35 -2.54 -32.06
CA LYS A 482 9.37 -2.75 -33.10
C LYS A 482 9.90 -1.43 -33.65
N LYS A 483 9.03 -0.44 -33.89
CA LYS A 483 9.42 0.91 -34.33
C LYS A 483 10.33 1.59 -33.32
N VAL A 484 9.92 1.62 -32.04
CA VAL A 484 10.73 2.20 -30.96
C VAL A 484 12.07 1.46 -30.81
N PHE A 485 12.07 0.14 -30.95
CA PHE A 485 13.29 -0.67 -30.87
C PHE A 485 14.30 -0.28 -31.97
N GLU A 486 13.85 -0.11 -33.20
CA GLU A 486 14.68 0.34 -34.33
C GLU A 486 15.17 1.78 -34.14
N GLU A 487 14.29 2.70 -33.72
CA GLU A 487 14.63 4.11 -33.47
C GLU A 487 15.68 4.30 -32.37
N VAL A 488 15.56 3.54 -31.28
CA VAL A 488 16.53 3.59 -30.16
C VAL A 488 17.88 3.03 -30.61
N GLN A 489 17.90 1.94 -31.40
CA GLN A 489 19.15 1.39 -31.94
C GLN A 489 19.84 2.33 -32.93
N ALA A 490 19.07 3.12 -33.68
CA ALA A 490 19.59 4.09 -34.64
C ALA A 490 20.21 5.35 -33.99
N GLY A 491 20.09 5.53 -32.66
CA GLY A 491 20.73 6.63 -31.92
C GLY A 491 19.91 7.93 -31.90
N SER A 492 18.69 7.88 -31.37
CA SER A 492 17.80 9.06 -31.28
C SER A 492 18.17 10.05 -30.15
N ALA A 493 17.63 11.28 -30.25
CA ALA A 493 18.01 12.41 -29.41
C ALA A 493 17.65 12.25 -27.91
N VAL A 494 18.57 12.70 -27.04
CA VAL A 494 18.39 12.77 -25.57
C VAL A 494 17.35 13.83 -25.21
N ASN A 495 16.37 13.48 -24.39
CA ASN A 495 15.32 14.41 -23.96
C ASN A 495 15.65 15.09 -22.62
N THR A 496 15.22 16.34 -22.46
CA THR A 496 15.34 17.10 -21.20
C THR A 496 14.03 17.20 -20.42
N ALA A 497 12.91 16.70 -20.97
CA ALA A 497 11.62 16.70 -20.29
C ALA A 497 11.55 15.65 -19.16
N SER A 498 10.78 15.93 -18.11
CA SER A 498 10.61 14.98 -17.01
C SER A 498 9.84 13.74 -17.51
N PRO A 499 10.24 12.51 -17.11
CA PRO A 499 9.57 11.28 -17.53
C PRO A 499 8.08 11.20 -17.14
N GLY A 500 7.68 11.85 -16.05
CA GLY A 500 6.26 11.99 -15.68
C GLY A 500 5.45 12.82 -16.67
N ASP A 501 6.02 13.91 -17.20
CA ASP A 501 5.37 14.74 -18.23
C ASP A 501 5.24 13.99 -19.56
N MET A 502 6.23 13.14 -19.90
CA MET A 502 6.19 12.28 -21.09
C MET A 502 5.01 11.31 -21.02
N ILE A 503 4.85 10.62 -19.89
CA ILE A 503 3.74 9.70 -19.65
C ILE A 503 2.39 10.44 -19.74
N ILE A 504 2.25 11.59 -19.07
CA ILE A 504 1.00 12.36 -19.08
C ILE A 504 0.65 12.83 -20.50
N LYS A 505 1.65 13.21 -21.30
CA LYS A 505 1.48 13.69 -22.67
C LYS A 505 1.09 12.59 -23.65
N SER A 506 1.69 11.39 -23.55
CA SER A 506 1.35 10.24 -24.39
C SER A 506 -0.09 9.74 -24.18
N MET A 507 -0.72 10.11 -23.06
CA MET A 507 -2.00 9.56 -22.61
C MET A 507 -3.17 10.54 -22.75
N LYS A 508 -3.00 11.63 -23.52
CA LYS A 508 -4.04 12.66 -23.73
C LYS A 508 -5.32 12.12 -24.36
N SER A 509 -5.22 11.07 -25.17
CA SER A 509 -6.34 10.45 -25.88
C SER A 509 -7.23 9.56 -24.99
N ILE A 510 -6.75 9.19 -23.80
CA ILE A 510 -7.42 8.20 -22.95
C ILE A 510 -8.55 8.87 -22.15
N PRO A 511 -9.75 8.24 -22.03
CA PRO A 511 -10.85 8.77 -21.26
C PRO A 511 -10.59 8.71 -19.75
N LYS A 512 -9.80 9.66 -19.26
CA LYS A 512 -9.41 9.82 -17.85
C LYS A 512 -10.59 10.01 -16.90
N ASP A 513 -11.72 10.54 -17.40
CA ASP A 513 -13.00 10.64 -16.69
C ASP A 513 -13.38 9.36 -15.94
N GLU A 514 -13.08 8.20 -16.54
CA GLU A 514 -13.47 6.94 -15.96
C GLU A 514 -12.83 6.73 -14.59
N PHE A 515 -11.51 6.84 -14.51
CA PHE A 515 -10.80 6.51 -13.29
C PHE A 515 -11.07 7.50 -12.16
N LEU A 516 -11.32 8.78 -12.49
CA LEU A 516 -11.78 9.77 -11.51
C LEU A 516 -13.11 9.37 -10.89
N LEU A 517 -14.08 9.00 -11.73
CA LEU A 517 -15.41 8.58 -11.29
C LEU A 517 -15.36 7.23 -10.54
N ALA A 518 -14.47 6.29 -10.91
CA ALA A 518 -14.26 5.04 -10.17
C ALA A 518 -13.73 5.29 -8.75
N ARG A 519 -12.79 6.23 -8.62
CA ARG A 519 -12.24 6.65 -7.33
C ARG A 519 -13.31 7.32 -6.47
N LEU A 520 -14.14 8.19 -7.08
CA LEU A 520 -15.27 8.82 -6.39
C LEU A 520 -16.28 7.79 -5.90
N LYS A 521 -16.68 6.86 -6.77
CA LYS A 521 -17.63 5.78 -6.45
C LYS A 521 -17.14 4.99 -5.23
N THR A 522 -15.90 4.51 -5.27
CA THR A 522 -15.29 3.76 -4.16
C THR A 522 -15.27 4.57 -2.86
N SER A 523 -14.95 5.86 -2.95
CA SER A 523 -14.90 6.76 -1.79
C SER A 523 -16.29 7.02 -1.20
N LEU A 524 -17.30 7.23 -2.05
CA LEU A 524 -18.69 7.41 -1.63
C LEU A 524 -19.25 6.13 -1.00
N GLU A 525 -19.08 4.97 -1.64
CA GLU A 525 -19.52 3.67 -1.12
C GLU A 525 -18.92 3.40 0.27
N THR A 526 -17.66 3.74 0.46
CA THR A 526 -17.02 3.59 1.77
C THR A 526 -17.61 4.56 2.79
N ALA A 527 -17.78 5.83 2.43
CA ALA A 527 -18.31 6.86 3.34
C ALA A 527 -19.78 6.64 3.73
N ILE A 528 -20.61 6.07 2.86
CA ILE A 528 -22.03 5.79 3.18
C ILE A 528 -22.22 4.54 4.05
N ASN A 529 -21.24 3.63 4.04
CA ASN A 529 -21.29 2.34 4.74
C ASN A 529 -20.47 2.32 6.04
N VAL A 530 -19.56 3.28 6.25
CA VAL A 530 -18.78 3.35 7.50
C VAL A 530 -19.69 3.65 8.70
N GLU A 531 -19.47 3.00 9.83
CA GLU A 531 -20.18 3.35 11.07
C GLU A 531 -19.61 4.66 11.62
N VAL A 532 -20.44 5.71 11.70
CA VAL A 532 -19.99 7.02 12.20
C VAL A 532 -19.96 6.98 13.73
N ASN A 533 -18.87 6.51 14.33
CA ASN A 533 -18.75 6.39 15.80
C ASN A 533 -17.49 7.00 16.40
N ASP A 534 -16.50 7.33 15.57
CA ASP A 534 -15.19 7.80 15.99
C ASP A 534 -14.60 8.82 14.99
N LYS A 535 -13.39 9.28 15.30
CA LYS A 535 -12.65 10.19 14.43
C LYS A 535 -12.20 9.54 13.11
N LYS A 536 -12.00 8.22 13.08
CA LYS A 536 -11.63 7.50 11.86
C LYS A 536 -12.75 7.59 10.81
N SER A 537 -14.00 7.39 11.21
CA SER A 537 -15.16 7.54 10.33
C SER A 537 -15.33 8.97 9.79
N ALA A 538 -15.05 9.99 10.63
CA ALA A 538 -15.03 11.39 10.21
C ALA A 538 -13.95 11.65 9.13
N LEU A 539 -12.75 11.07 9.28
CA LEU A 539 -11.67 11.17 8.29
C LEU A 539 -12.04 10.52 6.96
N VAL A 540 -12.76 9.39 6.97
CA VAL A 540 -13.28 8.75 5.76
C VAL A 540 -14.22 9.71 5.01
N ILE A 541 -15.18 10.32 5.71
CA ILE A 541 -16.12 11.26 5.09
C ILE A 541 -15.40 12.50 4.56
N LEU A 542 -14.45 13.08 5.33
CA LEU A 542 -13.64 14.21 4.88
C LEU A 542 -12.81 13.87 3.62
N ARG A 543 -12.23 12.67 3.58
CA ARG A 543 -11.50 12.18 2.41
C ARG A 543 -12.39 12.11 1.19
N THR A 544 -13.58 11.54 1.33
CA THR A 544 -14.56 11.44 0.26
C THR A 544 -15.00 12.80 -0.25
N LEU A 545 -15.28 13.74 0.65
CA LEU A 545 -15.64 15.11 0.26
C LEU A 545 -14.49 15.84 -0.45
N GLN A 546 -13.24 15.63 -0.02
CA GLN A 546 -12.07 16.16 -0.70
C GLN A 546 -11.91 15.58 -2.11
N VAL A 547 -12.03 14.26 -2.28
CA VAL A 547 -11.97 13.59 -3.59
C VAL A 547 -13.08 14.10 -4.50
N PHE A 548 -14.28 14.31 -3.96
CA PHE A 548 -15.42 14.80 -4.72
C PHE A 548 -15.22 16.25 -5.18
N GLY A 549 -14.75 17.13 -4.31
CA GLY A 549 -14.40 18.50 -4.66
C GLY A 549 -13.23 18.58 -5.65
N GLU A 550 -12.27 17.64 -5.58
CA GLU A 550 -11.16 17.56 -6.53
C GLU A 550 -11.67 17.33 -7.95
N ILE A 551 -12.58 16.39 -8.16
CA ILE A 551 -13.09 16.06 -9.50
C ILE A 551 -13.79 17.27 -10.14
N PHE A 552 -14.58 18.02 -9.36
CA PHE A 552 -15.15 19.26 -9.83
C PHE A 552 -14.05 20.28 -10.20
N ALA A 553 -13.03 20.46 -9.35
CA ALA A 553 -11.94 21.38 -9.63
C ALA A 553 -11.15 20.99 -10.90
N THR A 554 -10.75 19.73 -11.04
CA THR A 554 -9.96 19.23 -12.18
C THR A 554 -10.72 19.31 -13.49
N SER A 555 -12.03 19.04 -13.49
CA SER A 555 -12.87 19.12 -14.70
C SER A 555 -12.92 20.51 -15.34
N PHE A 556 -12.68 21.57 -14.56
CA PHE A 556 -12.61 22.93 -15.11
C PHE A 556 -11.28 23.27 -15.78
N ASP A 557 -10.20 22.58 -15.43
CA ASP A 557 -8.87 22.83 -15.96
C ASP A 557 -8.52 21.86 -17.09
N GLU A 558 -9.00 20.62 -17.01
CA GLU A 558 -8.78 19.56 -18.00
C GLU A 558 -10.06 19.28 -18.81
N ALA A 559 -9.98 18.86 -20.09
CA ALA A 559 -11.15 18.67 -20.96
C ALA A 559 -11.95 17.40 -20.60
N TYR A 560 -12.58 17.40 -19.43
CA TYR A 560 -13.24 16.25 -18.81
C TYR A 560 -14.75 16.42 -18.74
N VAL A 561 -15.46 15.41 -19.22
CA VAL A 561 -16.93 15.40 -19.28
C VAL A 561 -17.53 15.05 -17.90
N SER A 562 -16.78 14.34 -17.06
CA SER A 562 -17.22 13.87 -15.73
C SER A 562 -17.76 15.00 -14.85
N GLY A 563 -17.09 16.16 -14.79
CA GLY A 563 -17.56 17.31 -14.03
C GLY A 563 -18.91 17.85 -14.51
N PHE A 564 -19.16 17.84 -15.82
CA PHE A 564 -20.46 18.23 -16.38
C PHE A 564 -21.55 17.22 -15.99
N LEU A 565 -21.26 15.92 -16.11
CA LEU A 565 -22.20 14.86 -15.73
C LEU A 565 -22.58 14.94 -14.25
N LEU A 566 -21.60 15.18 -13.37
CA LEU A 566 -21.84 15.39 -11.94
C LEU A 566 -22.68 16.64 -11.69
N SER A 567 -22.35 17.79 -12.31
CA SER A 567 -23.13 19.03 -12.14
C SER A 567 -24.56 18.96 -12.69
N ALA A 568 -24.83 18.07 -13.65
CA ALA A 568 -26.20 17.85 -14.13
C ALA A 568 -27.09 17.21 -13.05
N HIS A 569 -26.49 16.54 -12.08
CA HIS A 569 -27.16 15.76 -11.03
C HIS A 569 -27.03 16.39 -9.65
N ILE A 570 -26.07 17.30 -9.46
CA ILE A 570 -25.77 17.95 -8.18
C ILE A 570 -26.10 19.45 -8.25
N PRO A 571 -26.87 19.99 -7.28
CA PRO A 571 -27.07 21.43 -7.14
C PRO A 571 -25.78 22.25 -7.16
N LYS A 572 -25.83 23.42 -7.82
CA LYS A 572 -24.66 24.29 -8.04
C LYS A 572 -24.02 24.79 -6.74
N ASP A 573 -24.85 25.05 -5.75
CA ASP A 573 -24.49 25.42 -4.39
C ASP A 573 -23.66 24.34 -3.69
N ILE A 574 -24.03 23.06 -3.85
CA ILE A 574 -23.23 21.93 -3.34
C ILE A 574 -21.91 21.81 -4.10
N GLU A 575 -21.92 21.93 -5.44
CA GLU A 575 -20.69 21.94 -6.25
C GLU A 575 -19.70 23.00 -5.75
N LEU A 576 -20.15 24.24 -5.55
CA LEU A 576 -19.30 25.33 -5.08
C LEU A 576 -18.71 25.06 -3.69
N ILE A 577 -19.48 24.42 -2.82
CA ILE A 577 -19.07 24.11 -1.45
C ILE A 577 -18.08 22.96 -1.42
N LEU A 578 -18.25 21.93 -2.25
CA LEU A 578 -17.28 20.85 -2.39
C LEU A 578 -15.94 21.37 -2.93
N ILE A 579 -15.96 22.28 -3.91
CA ILE A 579 -14.73 22.93 -4.41
C ILE A 579 -14.06 23.77 -3.31
N ALA A 580 -14.84 24.56 -2.56
CA ALA A 580 -14.32 25.37 -1.46
C ALA A 580 -13.69 24.48 -0.37
N LEU A 581 -14.40 23.44 0.06
CA LEU A 581 -13.93 22.47 1.04
C LEU A 581 -12.65 21.78 0.58
N ARG A 582 -12.57 21.35 -0.68
CA ARG A 582 -11.35 20.79 -1.26
C ARG A 582 -10.18 21.76 -1.09
N ASN A 583 -10.37 23.05 -1.34
CA ASN A 583 -9.29 24.04 -1.19
C ASN A 583 -8.87 24.25 0.27
N GLU A 584 -9.79 24.08 1.23
CA GLU A 584 -9.48 24.11 2.66
C GLU A 584 -8.75 22.84 3.13
N ILE A 585 -9.09 21.67 2.59
CA ILE A 585 -8.48 20.39 2.98
C ILE A 585 -7.14 20.14 2.28
N SER A 586 -7.01 20.51 0.99
CA SER A 586 -5.84 20.22 0.17
C SER A 586 -4.63 21.12 0.42
N HIS A 587 -4.80 22.20 1.20
CA HIS A 587 -3.73 23.14 1.48
C HIS A 587 -3.60 23.37 2.98
N TYR A 588 -2.36 23.37 3.48
CA TYR A 588 -2.11 23.75 4.86
C TYR A 588 -2.48 25.22 5.08
N LYS A 589 -3.42 25.48 6.01
CA LYS A 589 -3.78 26.83 6.47
C LYS A 589 -3.81 26.87 8.00
N ALA A 590 -2.94 27.68 8.58
CA ALA A 590 -2.74 27.77 10.02
C ALA A 590 -4.01 28.16 10.79
N ASN A 591 -4.84 29.05 10.22
CA ASN A 591 -6.09 29.51 10.82
C ASN A 591 -7.25 28.50 10.80
N VAL A 592 -7.13 27.41 10.04
CA VAL A 592 -8.21 26.44 9.82
C VAL A 592 -7.99 25.13 10.61
N ILE A 593 -6.80 24.90 11.17
CA ILE A 593 -6.49 23.65 11.88
C ILE A 593 -7.32 23.46 13.15
N PRO A 594 -7.45 24.47 14.04
CA PRO A 594 -8.25 24.29 15.24
C PRO A 594 -9.71 23.95 14.94
N SER A 595 -10.31 24.60 13.93
CA SER A 595 -11.68 24.31 13.51
C SER A 595 -11.82 22.92 12.91
N ARG A 596 -10.84 22.49 12.10
CA ARG A 596 -10.81 21.14 11.52
C ARG A 596 -10.68 20.04 12.57
N LEU A 597 -9.75 20.17 13.52
CA LEU A 597 -9.59 19.18 14.61
C LEU A 597 -10.86 19.08 15.47
N ASN A 598 -11.51 20.22 15.73
CA ASN A 598 -12.78 20.23 16.44
C ASN A 598 -13.91 19.60 15.60
N LEU A 599 -13.99 19.88 14.31
CA LEU A 599 -14.97 19.28 13.40
C LEU A 599 -14.89 17.75 13.45
N GLU A 600 -13.69 17.18 13.37
CA GLU A 600 -13.42 15.73 13.40
C GLU A 600 -13.93 15.02 14.67
N THR A 601 -14.31 15.76 15.71
CA THR A 601 -14.91 15.20 16.94
C THR A 601 -16.45 15.25 16.96
N ARG A 602 -17.09 15.92 16.00
CA ARG A 602 -18.55 16.15 15.97
C ARG A 602 -19.31 15.01 15.26
N LYS A 603 -19.46 13.89 15.95
CA LYS A 603 -20.16 12.68 15.45
C LYS A 603 -21.52 12.97 14.79
N GLU A 604 -22.42 13.66 15.49
CA GLU A 604 -23.78 13.97 15.02
C GLU A 604 -23.82 14.73 13.69
N LEU A 605 -22.81 15.55 13.42
CA LEU A 605 -22.73 16.31 12.18
C LEU A 605 -22.30 15.42 11.02
N PHE A 606 -21.38 14.48 11.26
CA PHE A 606 -20.95 13.51 10.26
C PHE A 606 -22.02 12.47 9.93
N GLU A 607 -22.87 12.09 10.89
CA GLU A 607 -24.05 11.27 10.61
C GLU A 607 -24.97 11.96 9.59
N LYS A 608 -25.23 13.26 9.76
CA LYS A 608 -26.01 14.06 8.80
C LYS A 608 -25.33 14.19 7.44
N PHE A 609 -24.01 14.38 7.40
CA PHE A 609 -23.28 14.37 6.14
C PHE A 609 -23.37 13.03 5.43
N GLN A 610 -23.31 11.93 6.18
CA GLN A 610 -23.44 10.59 5.62
C GLN A 610 -24.82 10.36 4.99
N GLU A 611 -25.90 10.82 5.63
CA GLU A 611 -27.26 10.78 5.06
C GLU A 611 -27.35 11.56 3.74
N GLU A 612 -26.79 12.77 3.70
CA GLU A 612 -26.75 13.58 2.48
C GLU A 612 -25.87 12.94 1.38
N LEU A 613 -24.77 12.29 1.75
CA LEU A 613 -23.94 11.53 0.81
C LEU A 613 -24.65 10.29 0.26
N ARG A 614 -25.52 9.63 1.03
CA ARG A 614 -26.38 8.53 0.51
C ARG A 614 -27.33 9.03 -0.57
N LEU A 615 -27.96 10.18 -0.34
CA LEU A 615 -28.82 10.82 -1.35
C LEU A 615 -28.03 11.15 -2.62
N ILE A 616 -26.84 11.75 -2.47
CA ILE A 616 -25.96 12.06 -3.60
C ILE A 616 -25.54 10.78 -4.35
N TYR A 617 -25.11 9.74 -3.64
CA TYR A 617 -24.69 8.48 -4.24
C TYR A 617 -25.81 7.86 -5.09
N HIS A 618 -27.05 7.86 -4.58
CA HIS A 618 -28.20 7.33 -5.32
C HIS A 618 -28.44 8.09 -6.64
N VAL A 619 -28.37 9.42 -6.62
CA VAL A 619 -28.56 10.24 -7.84
C VAL A 619 -27.39 10.08 -8.82
N LEU A 620 -26.19 9.78 -8.33
CA LEU A 620 -25.00 9.56 -9.17
C LEU A 620 -24.82 8.12 -9.66
N GLN A 621 -25.62 7.16 -9.20
CA GLN A 621 -25.53 5.76 -9.62
C GLN A 621 -25.55 5.58 -11.16
N PRO A 622 -26.40 6.30 -11.93
CA PRO A 622 -26.36 6.22 -13.39
C PRO A 622 -25.04 6.73 -13.98
N VAL A 623 -24.47 7.80 -13.41
CA VAL A 623 -23.18 8.39 -13.84
C VAL A 623 -22.05 7.36 -13.68
N PHE A 624 -22.03 6.64 -12.55
CA PHE A 624 -21.02 5.60 -12.30
C PHE A 624 -21.20 4.36 -13.18
N SER A 625 -22.44 3.99 -13.48
CA SER A 625 -22.73 2.82 -14.32
C SER A 625 -22.31 3.06 -15.77
N PHE A 626 -22.56 4.28 -16.25
CA PHE A 626 -22.23 4.73 -17.59
C PHE A 626 -20.71 4.73 -17.89
N GLN A 627 -19.92 5.03 -16.86
CA GLN A 627 -18.47 5.21 -16.90
C GLN A 627 -17.70 4.02 -17.51
N ARG A 628 -18.06 2.77 -17.16
CA ARG A 628 -17.37 1.54 -17.62
C ARG A 628 -17.48 1.33 -19.13
N PHE A 629 -18.58 1.79 -19.74
CA PHE A 629 -18.84 1.60 -21.17
C PHE A 629 -17.97 2.49 -22.04
N LYS A 630 -17.79 3.76 -21.66
CA LYS A 630 -16.94 4.71 -22.41
C LYS A 630 -15.53 4.16 -22.61
N MET A 631 -14.97 3.48 -21.60
CA MET A 631 -13.65 2.87 -21.72
C MET A 631 -13.64 1.60 -22.56
N LYS A 632 -14.61 0.69 -22.38
CA LYS A 632 -14.75 -0.48 -23.26
C LYS A 632 -14.83 -0.03 -24.73
N GLU A 633 -15.63 0.99 -25.03
CA GLU A 633 -15.74 1.58 -26.36
C GLU A 633 -14.41 2.14 -26.86
N PHE A 634 -13.72 2.93 -26.03
CA PHE A 634 -12.44 3.51 -26.39
C PHE A 634 -11.37 2.44 -26.69
N ILE A 635 -11.29 1.38 -25.88
CA ILE A 635 -10.37 0.26 -26.10
C ILE A 635 -10.72 -0.44 -27.42
N ILE A 636 -12.00 -0.72 -27.68
CA ILE A 636 -12.44 -1.34 -28.94
C ILE A 636 -12.08 -0.46 -30.15
N GLN A 637 -12.40 0.83 -30.12
CA GLN A 637 -12.11 1.75 -31.22
C GLN A 637 -10.60 1.89 -31.46
N SER A 638 -9.81 1.90 -30.38
CA SER A 638 -8.35 1.94 -30.46
C SER A 638 -7.77 0.68 -31.11
N ALA A 639 -8.37 -0.48 -30.84
CA ALA A 639 -8.01 -1.75 -31.46
C ALA A 639 -8.51 -1.90 -32.91
N ALA A 640 -9.63 -1.25 -33.27
CA ALA A 640 -10.28 -1.34 -34.57
C ALA A 640 -9.61 -0.53 -35.69
N LYS A 641 -8.92 0.57 -35.37
CA LYS A 641 -8.32 1.48 -36.37
C LYS A 641 -7.23 0.82 -37.24
N LEU A 642 -6.64 -0.26 -36.77
CA LEU A 642 -5.50 -0.92 -37.41
C LEU A 642 -5.87 -2.28 -38.05
N TYR A 643 -7.03 -2.86 -37.70
CA TYR A 643 -7.47 -4.18 -38.15
C TYR A 643 -8.97 -4.18 -38.48
N HIS A 644 -9.36 -4.67 -39.66
CA HIS A 644 -10.78 -4.81 -40.03
C HIS A 644 -11.50 -5.74 -39.05
N ILE A 645 -12.51 -5.24 -38.31
CA ILE A 645 -13.41 -6.09 -37.53
C ILE A 645 -14.41 -6.71 -38.50
N SER A 646 -14.59 -8.03 -38.47
CA SER A 646 -15.61 -8.69 -39.29
C SER A 646 -17.02 -8.31 -38.83
N LYS A 647 -18.00 -8.41 -39.72
CA LYS A 647 -19.41 -8.05 -39.42
C LYS A 647 -19.98 -8.88 -38.26
N GLU A 648 -19.64 -10.16 -38.20
CA GLU A 648 -20.04 -11.11 -37.15
C GLU A 648 -19.45 -10.74 -35.77
N GLU A 649 -18.19 -10.27 -35.74
CA GLU A 649 -17.53 -9.78 -34.53
C GLU A 649 -18.14 -8.48 -33.99
N LEU A 650 -18.55 -7.58 -34.89
CA LEU A 650 -19.30 -6.36 -34.52
C LEU A 650 -20.65 -6.74 -33.89
N GLU A 651 -21.39 -7.70 -34.44
CA GLU A 651 -22.70 -8.11 -33.91
C GLU A 651 -22.63 -8.68 -32.47
N ASN A 652 -21.56 -9.41 -32.12
CA ASN A 652 -21.34 -9.92 -30.77
C ASN A 652 -21.06 -8.80 -29.74
N ILE A 653 -20.18 -7.86 -30.07
CA ILE A 653 -19.87 -6.67 -29.25
C ILE A 653 -21.13 -5.86 -28.93
N VAL A 654 -21.99 -5.80 -29.93
CA VAL A 654 -23.18 -5.00 -29.91
C VAL A 654 -24.31 -5.66 -29.11
N THR A 655 -24.30 -6.99 -29.00
CA THR A 655 -25.24 -7.75 -28.17
C THR A 655 -25.04 -7.47 -26.67
N GLU A 656 -23.79 -7.39 -26.18
CA GLU A 656 -23.51 -6.99 -24.80
C GLU A 656 -24.00 -5.57 -24.48
N ARG A 657 -23.82 -4.64 -25.43
CA ARG A 657 -24.33 -3.27 -25.33
C ARG A 657 -25.85 -3.24 -25.19
N LYS A 658 -26.54 -4.07 -25.98
CA LYS A 658 -28.01 -4.20 -25.95
C LYS A 658 -28.51 -4.75 -24.61
N ILE A 659 -27.85 -5.78 -24.06
CA ILE A 659 -28.20 -6.36 -22.76
C ILE A 659 -28.13 -5.30 -21.67
N TRP A 660 -27.09 -4.48 -21.65
CA TRP A 660 -26.98 -3.42 -20.65
C TRP A 660 -28.06 -2.33 -20.81
N CYS A 661 -28.24 -1.78 -22.02
CA CYS A 661 -29.24 -0.73 -22.27
C CYS A 661 -30.67 -1.17 -21.95
N THR A 662 -30.98 -2.47 -22.14
CA THR A 662 -32.32 -3.01 -21.86
C THR A 662 -32.55 -3.28 -20.37
N THR A 663 -31.51 -3.61 -19.60
CA THR A 663 -31.65 -3.95 -18.18
C THR A 663 -31.79 -2.71 -17.27
N GLU A 664 -31.18 -1.58 -17.65
CA GLU A 664 -31.11 -0.35 -16.82
C GLU A 664 -31.77 0.88 -17.49
N TRP A 665 -32.76 0.64 -18.37
CA TRP A 665 -33.30 1.65 -19.29
C TRP A 665 -33.92 2.87 -18.59
N ASP A 666 -34.68 2.67 -17.51
CA ASP A 666 -35.36 3.76 -16.81
C ASP A 666 -34.37 4.69 -16.08
N GLN A 667 -33.29 4.13 -15.51
CA GLN A 667 -32.21 4.92 -14.92
C GLN A 667 -31.47 5.74 -16.00
N PHE A 668 -31.23 5.13 -17.17
CA PHE A 668 -30.62 5.81 -18.30
C PHE A 668 -31.48 7.00 -18.79
N LYS A 669 -32.80 6.82 -18.90
CA LYS A 669 -33.72 7.91 -19.30
C LYS A 669 -33.63 9.10 -18.36
N SER A 670 -33.70 8.86 -17.05
CA SER A 670 -33.61 9.91 -16.04
C SER A 670 -32.28 10.66 -16.13
N PHE A 671 -31.17 9.93 -16.29
CA PHE A 671 -29.84 10.50 -16.46
C PHE A 671 -29.75 11.41 -17.70
N ALA A 672 -30.23 10.93 -18.86
CA ALA A 672 -30.21 11.70 -20.09
C ALA A 672 -31.03 12.99 -19.97
N SER A 673 -32.24 12.92 -19.40
CA SER A 673 -33.11 14.08 -19.14
C SER A 673 -32.42 15.16 -18.29
N ASN A 674 -31.71 14.78 -17.22
CA ASN A 674 -30.97 15.71 -16.37
C ASN A 674 -29.85 16.44 -17.13
N VAL A 675 -29.10 15.72 -17.96
CA VAL A 675 -28.03 16.29 -18.79
C VAL A 675 -28.61 17.32 -19.78
N PHE A 676 -29.74 17.01 -20.43
CA PHE A 676 -30.43 17.95 -21.33
C PHE A 676 -30.85 19.24 -20.61
N LEU A 677 -31.53 19.10 -19.47
CA LEU A 677 -32.02 20.23 -18.69
C LEU A 677 -30.86 21.11 -18.20
N PHE A 678 -29.77 20.49 -17.75
CA PHE A 678 -28.60 21.23 -17.28
C PHE A 678 -27.90 21.99 -18.41
N PHE A 679 -27.74 21.37 -19.60
CA PHE A 679 -27.21 22.07 -20.78
C PHE A 679 -28.06 23.29 -21.13
N LYS A 680 -29.40 23.11 -21.21
CA LYS A 680 -30.35 24.19 -21.49
C LYS A 680 -30.24 25.32 -20.46
N LYS A 681 -30.06 24.99 -19.17
CA LYS A 681 -29.86 25.98 -18.11
C LYS A 681 -28.59 26.79 -18.34
N ILE A 682 -27.46 26.16 -18.71
CA ILE A 682 -26.21 26.85 -19.01
C ILE A 682 -26.37 27.77 -20.23
N LEU A 683 -26.98 27.27 -21.28
CA LEU A 683 -27.28 28.00 -22.51
C LEU A 683 -28.08 29.28 -22.23
N ASN A 684 -29.11 29.18 -21.39
CA ASN A 684 -30.00 30.28 -21.01
C ASN A 684 -29.38 31.30 -20.03
N THR A 685 -28.23 30.99 -19.40
CA THR A 685 -27.53 32.01 -18.60
C THR A 685 -27.01 33.13 -19.49
N LYS A 686 -26.89 34.37 -19.00
CA LYS A 686 -26.31 35.47 -19.79
C LYS A 686 -24.87 35.17 -20.18
N PHE A 687 -24.44 35.55 -21.38
CA PHE A 687 -23.03 35.47 -21.77
C PHE A 687 -22.24 36.55 -21.03
N PRO A 688 -21.14 36.21 -20.34
CA PRO A 688 -20.21 37.19 -19.80
C PRO A 688 -19.59 38.00 -20.93
N LYS A 689 -19.15 39.23 -20.65
CA LYS A 689 -18.35 40.00 -21.60
C LYS A 689 -16.98 39.33 -21.79
N MET A 690 -16.41 39.42 -22.99
CA MET A 690 -15.14 38.73 -23.31
C MET A 690 -13.94 39.27 -22.51
N ASN A 691 -14.02 40.53 -22.05
CA ASN A 691 -13.04 41.17 -21.18
C ASN A 691 -13.05 40.65 -19.71
N ASP A 692 -14.10 39.94 -19.28
CA ASP A 692 -14.08 39.07 -18.08
C ASP A 692 -13.64 37.65 -18.51
N SER A 693 -12.39 37.58 -19.01
CA SER A 693 -11.85 36.42 -19.74
C SER A 693 -12.05 35.10 -18.99
N LYS A 694 -11.90 35.11 -17.66
CA LYS A 694 -12.07 33.91 -16.83
C LYS A 694 -13.51 33.40 -16.82
N LYS A 695 -14.52 34.28 -16.66
CA LYS A 695 -15.93 33.84 -16.68
C LYS A 695 -16.39 33.46 -18.08
N TYR A 696 -15.93 34.19 -19.10
CA TYR A 696 -16.21 33.90 -20.49
C TYR A 696 -15.69 32.51 -20.89
N THR A 697 -14.39 32.25 -20.70
CA THR A 697 -13.77 30.94 -20.99
C THR A 697 -14.44 29.81 -20.21
N LYS A 698 -14.81 30.03 -18.95
CA LYS A 698 -15.52 29.03 -18.13
C LYS A 698 -16.88 28.66 -18.71
N LYS A 699 -17.64 29.64 -19.23
CA LYS A 699 -18.94 29.37 -19.85
C LYS A 699 -18.79 28.60 -21.17
N ILE A 700 -17.87 29.02 -22.02
CA ILE A 700 -17.60 28.33 -23.29
C ILE A 700 -17.18 26.88 -23.05
N LYS A 701 -16.25 26.65 -22.10
CA LYS A 701 -15.84 25.30 -21.73
C LYS A 701 -17.04 24.44 -21.25
N ARG A 702 -17.91 24.98 -20.40
CA ARG A 702 -19.12 24.27 -19.96
C ARG A 702 -20.09 23.92 -21.10
N LEU A 703 -20.15 24.73 -22.16
CA LEU A 703 -20.92 24.40 -23.36
C LEU A 703 -20.26 23.26 -24.16
N GLU A 704 -18.93 23.23 -24.24
CA GLU A 704 -18.19 22.13 -24.88
C GLU A 704 -18.37 20.81 -24.12
N ASP A 705 -18.12 20.81 -22.80
CA ASP A 705 -18.27 19.63 -21.96
C ASP A 705 -19.71 19.08 -22.05
N GLY A 706 -20.69 19.99 -22.16
CA GLY A 706 -22.07 19.64 -22.34
C GLY A 706 -22.37 19.01 -23.70
N ALA A 707 -21.74 19.50 -24.78
CA ALA A 707 -21.90 18.92 -26.10
C ALA A 707 -21.27 17.52 -26.13
N ASP A 708 -20.13 17.35 -25.47
CA ASP A 708 -19.47 16.05 -25.32
C ASP A 708 -20.28 15.09 -24.44
N ALA A 709 -20.91 15.56 -23.36
CA ALA A 709 -21.82 14.76 -22.53
C ALA A 709 -23.03 14.26 -23.34
N LEU A 710 -23.57 15.11 -24.21
CA LEU A 710 -24.67 14.77 -25.10
C LEU A 710 -24.25 13.73 -26.16
N ASN A 711 -23.07 13.90 -26.76
CA ASN A 711 -22.49 12.91 -27.68
C ASN A 711 -22.30 11.56 -27.02
N LEU A 712 -21.91 11.61 -25.75
CA LEU A 712 -21.68 10.43 -24.94
C LEU A 712 -23.01 9.70 -24.65
N ILE A 713 -24.10 10.40 -24.34
CA ILE A 713 -25.45 9.79 -24.26
C ILE A 713 -25.85 9.18 -25.61
N PHE A 714 -25.53 9.85 -26.71
CA PHE A 714 -25.89 9.43 -28.05
C PHE A 714 -25.21 8.10 -28.47
N SER A 715 -23.97 7.83 -28.06
CA SER A 715 -23.23 6.61 -28.45
C SER A 715 -23.93 5.29 -28.08
N PHE A 716 -24.88 5.32 -27.15
CA PHE A 716 -25.62 4.15 -26.68
C PHE A 716 -26.74 3.69 -27.62
N LYS A 717 -27.21 4.57 -28.51
CA LYS A 717 -28.31 4.30 -29.47
C LYS A 717 -27.84 4.13 -30.93
N ILE A 718 -26.71 4.74 -31.31
CA ILE A 718 -26.16 4.80 -32.69
C ILE A 718 -26.01 3.44 -33.37
N VAL A 719 -25.85 2.38 -32.60
CA VAL A 719 -25.38 1.11 -33.14
C VAL A 719 -26.42 0.42 -34.05
N PHE A 720 -27.70 0.78 -33.98
CA PHE A 720 -28.75 0.12 -34.76
C PHE A 720 -29.93 0.98 -35.21
N ASP A 721 -29.84 2.31 -35.12
CA ASP A 721 -30.90 3.16 -35.68
C ASP A 721 -30.71 3.35 -37.19
N ASP A 722 -31.81 3.68 -37.88
CA ASP A 722 -31.88 4.04 -39.30
C ASP A 722 -30.67 4.94 -39.67
N PRO A 723 -29.85 4.56 -40.68
CA PRO A 723 -28.70 5.35 -41.13
C PRO A 723 -29.01 6.83 -41.38
N ILE A 724 -30.26 7.14 -41.76
CA ILE A 724 -30.74 8.51 -41.96
C ILE A 724 -30.86 9.26 -40.63
N VAL A 725 -31.31 8.60 -39.57
CA VAL A 725 -31.43 9.17 -38.22
C VAL A 725 -30.03 9.42 -37.64
N VAL A 726 -29.12 8.45 -37.76
CA VAL A 726 -27.72 8.59 -37.33
C VAL A 726 -27.07 9.78 -38.02
N LYS A 727 -27.19 9.89 -39.34
CA LYS A 727 -26.64 11.00 -40.11
C LYS A 727 -27.19 12.36 -39.66
N LYS A 728 -28.52 12.49 -39.50
CA LYS A 728 -29.16 13.75 -39.06
C LYS A 728 -28.67 14.22 -37.69
N LEU A 729 -28.35 13.30 -36.78
CA LEU A 729 -27.79 13.64 -35.47
C LEU A 729 -26.32 14.02 -35.55
N THR A 730 -25.52 13.28 -36.33
CA THR A 730 -24.11 13.62 -36.56
C THR A 730 -24.00 15.02 -37.16
N ASP A 731 -24.81 15.33 -38.17
CA ASP A 731 -24.86 16.67 -38.77
C ASP A 731 -25.24 17.74 -37.72
N ALA A 732 -26.28 17.48 -36.90
CA ALA A 732 -26.71 18.41 -35.86
C ALA A 732 -25.68 18.59 -34.73
N GLN A 733 -24.91 17.55 -34.41
CA GLN A 733 -23.80 17.59 -33.47
C GLN A 733 -22.65 18.45 -34.02
N GLU A 734 -22.24 18.20 -35.26
CA GLU A 734 -21.17 18.95 -35.92
C GLU A 734 -21.53 20.43 -36.01
N ASP A 735 -22.79 20.76 -36.34
CA ASP A 735 -23.33 22.11 -36.32
C ASP A 735 -23.15 22.75 -34.93
N LEU A 736 -23.60 22.06 -33.86
CA LEU A 736 -23.50 22.55 -32.47
C LEU A 736 -22.05 22.81 -32.05
N GLN A 737 -21.16 21.84 -32.29
CA GLN A 737 -19.73 21.96 -31.94
C GLN A 737 -19.03 23.07 -32.74
N LYS A 738 -19.36 23.22 -34.02
CA LYS A 738 -18.82 24.28 -34.88
C LYS A 738 -19.18 25.66 -34.34
N ILE A 739 -20.44 25.86 -33.92
CA ILE A 739 -20.88 27.13 -33.33
C ILE A 739 -20.11 27.42 -32.03
N ILE A 740 -20.04 26.44 -31.11
CA ILE A 740 -19.33 26.61 -29.83
C ILE A 740 -17.84 26.94 -30.07
N LYS A 741 -17.22 26.31 -31.06
CA LYS A 741 -15.83 26.58 -31.45
C LYS A 741 -15.64 28.01 -31.97
N THR A 742 -16.58 28.54 -32.76
CA THR A 742 -16.55 29.94 -33.22
C THR A 742 -16.64 30.91 -32.06
N LEU A 743 -17.46 30.61 -31.05
CA LEU A 743 -17.61 31.42 -29.83
C LEU A 743 -16.33 31.47 -28.98
N LYS A 744 -15.35 30.57 -29.17
CA LYS A 744 -14.05 30.70 -28.49
C LYS A 744 -13.23 31.89 -28.95
N SER A 745 -13.37 32.26 -30.22
CA SER A 745 -12.51 33.23 -30.89
C SER A 745 -13.07 34.64 -30.96
N LEU A 746 -14.36 34.84 -30.65
CA LEU A 746 -15.09 36.08 -30.89
C LEU A 746 -16.09 36.33 -29.76
N GLU A 747 -16.42 37.60 -29.51
CA GLU A 747 -17.51 37.96 -28.59
C GLU A 747 -18.87 37.64 -29.25
N PRO A 748 -19.79 36.93 -28.56
CA PRO A 748 -21.03 36.45 -29.17
C PRO A 748 -21.97 37.61 -29.44
N THR A 749 -22.51 37.68 -30.65
CA THR A 749 -23.65 38.54 -30.96
C THR A 749 -24.96 37.88 -30.52
N ASP A 750 -26.04 38.66 -30.43
CA ASP A 750 -27.38 38.11 -30.15
C ASP A 750 -27.81 37.06 -31.20
N ASP A 751 -27.35 37.22 -32.45
CA ASP A 751 -27.62 36.27 -33.53
C ASP A 751 -26.85 34.96 -33.36
N ASP A 752 -25.57 35.02 -32.94
CA ASP A 752 -24.78 33.82 -32.61
C ASP A 752 -25.43 33.02 -31.46
N ILE A 753 -25.93 33.71 -30.44
CA ILE A 753 -26.65 33.08 -29.32
C ILE A 753 -27.94 32.42 -29.82
N LYS A 754 -28.68 33.08 -30.72
CA LYS A 754 -29.90 32.54 -31.32
C LYS A 754 -29.61 31.31 -32.19
N ILE A 755 -28.55 31.34 -32.97
CA ILE A 755 -28.08 30.19 -33.79
C ILE A 755 -27.70 29.02 -32.88
N LEU A 756 -26.98 29.27 -31.78
CA LEU A 756 -26.63 28.24 -30.79
C LEU A 756 -27.90 27.61 -30.16
N HIS A 757 -28.88 28.44 -29.78
CA HIS A 757 -30.16 27.95 -29.23
C HIS A 757 -30.93 27.10 -30.25
N ASN A 758 -30.98 27.54 -31.52
CA ASN A 758 -31.66 26.80 -32.58
C ASN A 758 -30.98 25.45 -32.85
N SER A 759 -29.65 25.42 -32.92
CA SER A 759 -28.87 24.19 -33.10
C SER A 759 -29.09 23.20 -31.95
N PHE A 760 -29.01 23.68 -30.70
CA PHE A 760 -29.31 22.88 -29.52
C PHE A 760 -30.75 22.33 -29.53
N ASN A 761 -31.75 23.16 -29.84
CA ASN A 761 -33.15 22.72 -29.88
C ASN A 761 -33.40 21.67 -30.98
N LYS A 762 -32.77 21.83 -32.16
CA LYS A 762 -32.79 20.83 -33.24
C LYS A 762 -32.21 19.50 -32.76
N TYR A 763 -31.06 19.55 -32.09
CA TYR A 763 -30.38 18.38 -31.55
C TYR A 763 -31.20 17.67 -30.45
N VAL A 764 -31.78 18.42 -29.51
CA VAL A 764 -32.65 17.87 -28.45
C VAL A 764 -33.94 17.26 -29.03
N SER A 765 -34.55 17.87 -30.04
CA SER A 765 -35.76 17.34 -30.68
C SER A 765 -35.51 15.95 -31.29
N LEU A 766 -34.37 15.78 -31.97
CA LEU A 766 -33.95 14.48 -32.50
C LEU A 766 -33.77 13.46 -31.36
N LEU A 767 -33.16 13.86 -30.24
CA LEU A 767 -32.93 12.95 -29.12
C LEU A 767 -34.22 12.55 -28.39
N LYS A 768 -35.17 13.48 -28.21
CA LYS A 768 -36.50 13.15 -27.67
C LYS A 768 -37.21 12.10 -28.52
N HIS A 769 -37.11 12.23 -29.84
CA HIS A 769 -37.69 11.27 -30.77
C HIS A 769 -37.05 9.88 -30.66
N ILE A 770 -35.71 9.81 -30.57
CA ILE A 770 -34.96 8.54 -30.57
C ILE A 770 -35.13 7.76 -29.29
N PHE A 771 -35.11 8.45 -28.15
CA PHE A 771 -35.15 7.83 -26.84
C PHE A 771 -36.57 7.77 -26.26
N ASN A 772 -37.57 8.33 -26.96
CA ASN A 772 -38.93 8.52 -26.48
C ASN A 772 -38.95 9.15 -25.07
N LEU A 773 -38.21 10.26 -24.91
CA LEU A 773 -38.02 10.95 -23.64
C LEU A 773 -39.04 12.08 -23.46
N GLU A 774 -39.84 11.98 -22.41
CA GLU A 774 -40.55 13.13 -21.85
C GLU A 774 -39.59 13.87 -20.91
N VAL A 775 -39.14 15.05 -21.35
CA VAL A 775 -38.30 15.94 -20.53
C VAL A 775 -39.24 16.91 -19.83
N GLU A 776 -39.77 16.50 -18.69
CA GLU A 776 -40.46 17.39 -17.75
C GLU A 776 -39.44 18.07 -16.83
N ASP A 777 -39.69 19.33 -16.43
CA ASP A 777 -38.91 20.04 -15.41
C ASP A 777 -39.15 19.39 -14.03
N THR A 778 -38.64 18.18 -13.84
CA THR A 778 -38.69 17.51 -12.54
C THR A 778 -37.59 18.10 -11.66
N LYS A 779 -37.99 18.92 -10.69
CA LYS A 779 -37.10 19.42 -9.63
C LYS A 779 -36.74 18.27 -8.69
N SER A 780 -35.77 17.45 -9.08
CA SER A 780 -34.99 16.67 -8.14
C SER A 780 -34.06 17.63 -7.38
N GLU A 781 -34.61 18.45 -6.47
CA GLU A 781 -33.80 19.26 -5.56
C GLU A 781 -33.30 18.35 -4.44
N ILE A 782 -32.14 17.72 -4.64
CA ILE A 782 -31.36 17.16 -3.55
C ILE A 782 -31.10 18.32 -2.56
N LYS A 783 -31.64 18.23 -1.34
CA LYS A 783 -31.41 19.23 -0.30
C LYS A 783 -30.29 18.75 0.63
N CYS A 784 -29.10 19.32 0.50
CA CYS A 784 -27.96 19.03 1.37
C CYS A 784 -27.65 20.22 2.29
N GLU A 785 -28.58 20.56 3.20
CA GLU A 785 -28.46 21.73 4.06
C GLU A 785 -27.24 21.66 5.00
N ASN A 786 -26.87 20.47 5.46
CA ASN A 786 -25.75 20.29 6.39
C ASN A 786 -24.42 20.47 5.66
N LEU A 787 -24.23 19.84 4.50
CA LEU A 787 -23.07 20.06 3.65
C LEU A 787 -22.97 21.54 3.26
N ILE A 788 -24.09 22.21 2.97
CA ILE A 788 -24.07 23.65 2.65
C ILE A 788 -23.57 24.49 3.83
N ARG A 789 -23.92 24.11 5.07
CA ARG A 789 -23.47 24.80 6.29
C ARG A 789 -22.06 24.38 6.75
N LEU A 790 -21.44 23.37 6.14
CA LEU A 790 -20.14 22.86 6.53
C LEU A 790 -19.06 23.94 6.55
N MET A 791 -18.98 24.79 5.53
CA MET A 791 -17.96 25.85 5.45
C MET A 791 -18.05 26.83 6.62
N LYS A 792 -19.27 27.12 7.11
CA LYS A 792 -19.45 27.99 8.29
C LYS A 792 -18.84 27.38 9.56
N ASN A 793 -18.72 26.05 9.63
CA ASN A 793 -18.06 25.38 10.76
C ASN A 793 -16.53 25.45 10.69
N PHE A 794 -15.95 25.64 9.49
CA PHE A 794 -14.51 25.83 9.32
C PHE A 794 -14.02 27.23 9.72
N GLU A 795 -14.86 28.26 9.56
CA GLU A 795 -14.45 29.68 9.72
C GLU A 795 -14.58 30.24 11.16
N ASN A 796 -15.39 29.62 12.04
CA ASN A 796 -15.87 30.26 13.28
C ASN A 796 -15.31 29.68 14.60
N PHE A 797 -14.16 29.00 14.60
CA PHE A 797 -13.64 28.37 15.83
C PHE A 797 -12.68 29.27 16.62
N ASN A 798 -13.00 29.52 17.90
CA ASN A 798 -12.10 30.16 18.84
C ASN A 798 -11.39 29.14 19.73
N VAL A 799 -10.07 29.26 19.80
CA VAL A 799 -9.22 28.44 20.67
C VAL A 799 -9.37 28.85 22.14
N PHE A 800 -9.51 30.14 22.40
CA PHE A 800 -9.72 30.71 23.73
C PHE A 800 -11.21 30.93 23.98
N VAL A 801 -11.72 30.49 25.13
CA VAL A 801 -13.15 30.57 25.46
C VAL A 801 -13.38 31.24 26.81
N GLY A 802 -14.48 31.99 26.93
CA GLY A 802 -14.87 32.68 28.15
C GLY A 802 -13.76 33.58 28.70
N GLU A 803 -13.42 33.40 29.97
CA GLU A 803 -12.40 34.21 30.66
C GLU A 803 -11.00 34.14 30.02
N GLU A 804 -10.61 33.02 29.38
CA GLU A 804 -9.31 32.92 28.72
C GLU A 804 -9.17 33.96 27.59
N ASN A 805 -10.29 34.20 26.89
CA ASN A 805 -10.37 35.10 25.76
C ASN A 805 -10.21 36.55 26.24
N LEU A 806 -10.82 36.91 27.36
CA LEU A 806 -10.65 38.21 28.00
C LEU A 806 -9.22 38.41 28.52
N LYS A 807 -8.64 37.39 29.19
CA LYS A 807 -7.26 37.42 29.70
C LYS A 807 -6.24 37.65 28.58
N ILE A 808 -6.34 36.89 27.48
CA ILE A 808 -5.36 37.01 26.39
C ILE A 808 -5.49 38.34 25.65
N ARG A 809 -6.71 38.85 25.44
CA ARG A 809 -6.93 40.16 24.84
C ARG A 809 -6.34 41.27 25.71
N LYS A 810 -6.54 41.21 27.03
CA LYS A 810 -5.97 42.18 27.98
C LYS A 810 -4.43 42.18 27.91
N LEU A 811 -3.81 41.00 27.94
CA LEU A 811 -2.36 40.86 27.88
C LEU A 811 -1.77 41.36 26.56
N ILE A 812 -2.42 41.06 25.43
CA ILE A 812 -1.98 41.57 24.12
C ILE A 812 -2.13 43.09 24.05
N LEU A 813 -3.18 43.66 24.66
CA LEU A 813 -3.38 45.11 24.71
C LEU A 813 -2.29 45.82 25.50
N GLU A 814 -2.03 45.38 26.73
CA GLU A 814 -1.00 45.95 27.61
C GLU A 814 0.37 46.00 26.90
N PHE A 815 0.63 45.03 26.04
CA PHE A 815 1.84 44.95 25.22
C PHE A 815 1.82 45.85 23.95
N LEU A 816 0.69 45.95 23.25
CA LEU A 816 0.59 46.69 21.98
C LEU A 816 0.30 48.19 22.14
N GLU A 817 -0.22 48.61 23.29
CA GLU A 817 -0.64 49.99 23.55
C GLU A 817 0.46 51.03 23.23
N PRO A 818 1.74 50.84 23.63
CA PRO A 818 2.82 51.76 23.26
C PRO A 818 3.08 51.80 21.75
N SER A 819 2.83 50.71 21.03
CA SER A 819 2.98 50.65 19.57
C SER A 819 1.82 51.31 18.84
N PHE A 820 0.59 51.29 19.41
CA PHE A 820 -0.56 51.97 18.83
C PHE A 820 -0.39 53.49 18.92
N GLU A 821 0.00 53.99 20.09
CA GLU A 821 0.27 55.42 20.29
C GLU A 821 1.37 55.92 19.34
N ALA A 822 2.47 55.17 19.22
CA ALA A 822 3.56 55.53 18.32
C ALA A 822 3.14 55.47 16.84
N ALA A 823 2.33 54.49 16.42
CA ALA A 823 1.83 54.41 15.06
C ALA A 823 0.91 55.58 14.71
N LEU A 824 0.02 55.96 15.64
CA LEU A 824 -0.88 57.11 15.48
C LEU A 824 -0.09 58.43 15.41
N ASN A 825 0.91 58.61 16.28
CA ASN A 825 1.79 59.79 16.27
C ASN A 825 2.53 59.92 14.93
N LEU A 826 3.08 58.81 14.40
CA LEU A 826 3.71 58.81 13.09
C LEU A 826 2.71 59.07 11.96
N GLU A 827 1.50 58.52 12.02
CA GLU A 827 0.47 58.77 11.02
C GLU A 827 0.09 60.25 10.98
N ILE A 828 -0.09 60.90 12.13
CA ILE A 828 -0.33 62.34 12.26
C ILE A 828 0.87 63.13 11.74
N ALA A 829 2.09 62.74 12.11
CA ALA A 829 3.32 63.42 11.68
C ALA A 829 3.54 63.35 10.16
N PHE A 830 3.21 62.22 9.52
CA PHE A 830 3.31 62.07 8.07
C PHE A 830 2.20 62.79 7.31
N ARG A 831 1.02 63.00 7.92
CA ARG A 831 -0.06 63.83 7.36
C ARG A 831 0.18 65.33 7.55
N ASN A 832 0.97 65.72 8.56
CA ASN A 832 1.25 67.12 8.90
C ASN A 832 2.78 67.36 9.11
N PRO A 833 3.52 67.78 8.06
CA PRO A 833 4.98 67.87 8.05
C PRO A 833 5.59 68.82 9.10
N HIS A 834 4.80 69.69 9.72
CA HIS A 834 5.26 70.62 10.76
C HIS A 834 5.29 70.03 12.17
N SER A 835 4.85 68.78 12.37
CA SER A 835 4.83 68.07 13.66
C SER A 835 5.93 67.01 13.84
N LEU A 836 6.98 67.06 12.99
CA LEU A 836 8.11 66.11 12.97
C LEU A 836 9.06 66.26 14.17
N GLN A 837 8.62 65.92 15.38
CA GLN A 837 9.52 65.65 16.51
C GLN A 837 9.42 64.16 16.88
N ASN A 838 10.56 63.51 17.12
CA ASN A 838 10.68 62.15 17.67
C ASN A 838 10.30 60.95 16.76
N ILE A 839 10.38 61.08 15.43
CA ILE A 839 10.17 59.94 14.50
C ILE A 839 10.99 58.70 14.89
N ASP A 840 12.25 58.88 15.29
CA ASP A 840 13.11 57.74 15.62
C ASP A 840 12.73 57.05 16.93
N GLU A 841 12.19 57.80 17.90
CA GLU A 841 11.68 57.23 19.15
C GLU A 841 10.38 56.47 18.91
N ASP A 842 9.48 57.01 18.09
CA ASP A 842 8.22 56.34 17.76
C ASP A 842 8.45 55.14 16.83
N LEU A 843 9.34 55.23 15.84
CA LEU A 843 9.76 54.08 15.03
C LEU A 843 10.41 52.97 15.87
N ALA A 844 11.04 53.31 17.00
CA ALA A 844 11.62 52.32 17.90
C ALA A 844 10.54 51.53 18.67
N LYS A 845 9.42 52.17 19.01
CA LYS A 845 8.27 51.57 19.72
C LYS A 845 7.38 50.71 18.84
N ILE A 846 7.38 50.91 17.52
CA ILE A 846 6.55 50.13 16.58
C ILE A 846 7.26 48.86 16.11
N TYR A 847 6.51 47.76 16.04
CA TYR A 847 6.95 46.49 15.47
C TYR A 847 7.05 46.56 13.92
N LEU A 848 8.23 46.95 13.43
CA LEU A 848 8.56 47.07 12.00
C LEU A 848 9.92 46.45 11.67
N SER A 849 10.03 45.89 10.47
CA SER A 849 11.31 45.36 9.97
C SER A 849 12.36 46.46 9.84
N LYS A 850 13.65 46.10 9.97
CA LYS A 850 14.76 47.04 9.74
C LYS A 850 14.68 47.72 8.37
N ASN A 851 14.24 46.99 7.35
CA ASN A 851 14.05 47.53 6.00
C ASN A 851 12.89 48.52 5.94
N ASN A 852 11.75 48.24 6.57
CA ASN A 852 10.61 49.15 6.58
C ASN A 852 10.92 50.41 7.38
N ARG A 853 11.60 50.29 8.54
CA ARG A 853 12.11 51.44 9.29
C ARG A 853 13.06 52.30 8.44
N LYS A 854 13.97 51.68 7.68
CA LYS A 854 14.87 52.38 6.76
C LYS A 854 14.11 53.08 5.62
N LYS A 855 13.12 52.41 5.02
CA LYS A 855 12.29 52.98 3.95
C LYS A 855 11.50 54.19 4.43
N ILE A 856 10.87 54.09 5.61
CA ILE A 856 10.14 55.19 6.23
C ILE A 856 11.06 56.39 6.48
N ARG A 857 12.28 56.15 6.98
CA ARG A 857 13.29 57.20 7.15
C ARG A 857 13.71 57.86 5.83
N SER A 858 13.79 57.09 4.74
CA SER A 858 14.33 57.57 3.46
C SER A 858 13.29 58.21 2.53
N ASN A 859 11.99 57.94 2.69
CA ASN A 859 10.96 58.43 1.78
C ASN A 859 9.64 58.75 2.50
N PRO A 860 9.46 60.01 2.96
CA PRO A 860 8.25 60.45 3.66
C PRO A 860 6.97 60.28 2.81
N SER A 861 7.05 60.46 1.49
CA SER A 861 5.89 60.40 0.58
C SER A 861 5.25 59.01 0.44
N GLY A 862 5.99 57.94 0.74
CA GLY A 862 5.50 56.55 0.76
C GLY A 862 5.37 55.96 2.16
N SER A 863 5.70 56.72 3.21
CA SER A 863 5.81 56.22 4.59
C SER A 863 4.47 55.86 5.21
N LEU A 864 3.42 56.64 4.93
CA LEU A 864 2.07 56.40 5.44
C LEU A 864 1.56 55.02 5.01
N LYS A 865 1.69 54.70 3.71
CA LYS A 865 1.25 53.42 3.16
C LYS A 865 2.03 52.24 3.73
N ILE A 866 3.35 52.39 3.91
CA ILE A 866 4.18 51.35 4.54
C ILE A 866 3.74 51.13 6.00
N LEU A 867 3.42 52.20 6.73
CA LEU A 867 2.96 52.15 8.12
C LEU A 867 1.60 51.47 8.23
N GLU A 868 0.64 51.84 7.38
CA GLU A 868 -0.71 51.25 7.30
C GLU A 868 -0.66 49.76 6.92
N ASP A 869 0.17 49.36 5.96
CA ASP A 869 0.28 47.96 5.54
C ASP A 869 0.99 47.08 6.59
N SER A 870 1.93 47.66 7.36
CA SER A 870 2.85 46.88 8.21
C SER A 870 2.47 46.88 9.69
N SER A 871 1.83 47.93 10.21
CA SER A 871 1.54 48.10 11.64
C SER A 871 0.04 48.11 11.95
N TYR A 872 -0.32 47.96 13.23
CA TYR A 872 -1.69 48.18 13.69
C TYR A 872 -1.76 49.55 14.36
N ASN A 873 -2.76 50.36 14.02
CA ASN A 873 -2.94 51.72 14.55
C ASN A 873 -4.06 51.84 15.59
N SER A 874 -4.77 50.75 15.90
CA SER A 874 -5.84 50.73 16.89
C SER A 874 -6.07 49.34 17.48
N LYS A 875 -6.73 49.31 18.64
CA LYS A 875 -7.20 48.09 19.31
C LYS A 875 -8.16 47.30 18.43
N GLU A 876 -9.11 47.97 17.77
CA GLU A 876 -10.08 47.35 16.89
C GLU A 876 -9.40 46.68 15.70
N ALA A 877 -8.39 47.33 15.10
CA ALA A 877 -7.64 46.76 13.98
C ALA A 877 -6.83 45.51 14.39
N ALA A 878 -6.24 45.51 15.59
CA ALA A 878 -5.39 44.42 16.07
C ALA A 878 -6.16 43.22 16.63
N LEU A 879 -7.28 43.45 17.34
CA LEU A 879 -7.98 42.40 18.11
C LEU A 879 -9.40 42.11 17.64
N GLY A 880 -10.00 42.95 16.79
CA GLY A 880 -11.36 42.76 16.29
C GLY A 880 -12.40 42.60 17.40
N LYS A 881 -13.48 41.86 17.12
CA LYS A 881 -14.48 41.47 18.12
C LYS A 881 -13.99 40.34 19.02
N GLU A 882 -14.64 40.10 20.16
CA GLU A 882 -14.24 39.04 21.12
C GLU A 882 -14.22 37.64 20.48
N ASN A 883 -15.16 37.36 19.58
CA ASN A 883 -15.22 36.11 18.82
C ASN A 883 -14.21 36.05 17.66
N GLU A 884 -13.39 37.08 17.45
CA GLU A 884 -12.36 37.12 16.40
C GLU A 884 -10.94 37.01 16.98
N THR A 885 -10.80 36.94 18.32
CA THR A 885 -9.50 36.95 19.01
C THR A 885 -8.51 35.94 18.45
N THR A 886 -8.94 34.70 18.24
CA THR A 886 -8.04 33.63 17.75
C THR A 886 -7.58 33.92 16.33
N THR A 887 -8.49 34.32 15.45
CA THR A 887 -8.19 34.65 14.05
C THR A 887 -7.22 35.82 13.97
N LYS A 888 -7.49 36.89 14.73
CA LYS A 888 -6.63 38.08 14.79
C LYS A 888 -5.25 37.77 15.36
N LEU A 889 -5.17 36.92 16.37
CA LEU A 889 -3.89 36.44 16.90
C LEU A 889 -3.09 35.66 15.85
N LEU A 890 -3.73 34.76 15.10
CA LEU A 890 -3.07 34.00 14.04
C LEU A 890 -2.61 34.90 12.88
N GLU A 891 -3.40 35.93 12.53
CA GLU A 891 -2.99 36.98 11.59
C GLU A 891 -1.73 37.71 12.08
N MET A 892 -1.70 38.13 13.35
CA MET A 892 -0.52 38.77 13.96
C MET A 892 0.73 37.89 13.89
N LEU A 893 0.59 36.58 14.13
CA LEU A 893 1.71 35.63 14.09
C LEU A 893 2.30 35.43 12.69
N THR A 894 1.64 35.88 11.62
CA THR A 894 2.21 35.89 10.26
C THR A 894 3.25 36.99 10.04
N LYS A 895 3.25 38.03 10.90
CA LYS A 895 4.22 39.12 10.87
C LYS A 895 5.36 38.81 11.84
N GLU A 896 6.59 38.68 11.34
CA GLU A 896 7.75 38.19 12.12
C GLU A 896 8.06 39.06 13.35
N GLU A 897 7.89 40.37 13.27
CA GLU A 897 8.14 41.29 14.39
C GLU A 897 7.16 41.05 15.55
N TYR A 898 5.87 40.90 15.23
CA TYR A 898 4.82 40.62 16.21
C TYR A 898 4.97 39.22 16.78
N LYS A 899 5.26 38.22 15.94
CA LYS A 899 5.53 36.84 16.38
C LYS A 899 6.70 36.79 17.37
N LYS A 900 7.83 37.44 17.06
CA LYS A 900 8.98 37.51 17.95
C LYS A 900 8.61 38.12 19.30
N ALA A 901 7.93 39.25 19.28
CA ALA A 901 7.57 39.96 20.49
C ALA A 901 6.55 39.17 21.35
N LEU A 902 5.49 38.64 20.73
CA LEU A 902 4.51 37.78 21.42
C LEU A 902 5.16 36.55 22.07
N LEU A 903 6.15 35.92 21.40
CA LEU A 903 6.89 34.81 21.98
C LEU A 903 7.75 35.24 23.17
N GLN A 904 8.39 36.41 23.13
CA GLN A 904 9.17 36.95 24.27
C GLN A 904 8.27 37.23 25.49
N HIS A 905 7.09 37.80 25.24
CA HIS A 905 6.14 38.13 26.30
C HIS A 905 5.30 36.95 26.76
N SER A 906 5.30 35.81 26.06
CA SER A 906 4.49 34.64 26.44
C SER A 906 4.77 34.11 27.85
N SER A 907 5.97 34.34 28.38
CA SER A 907 6.35 33.94 29.76
C SER A 907 5.63 34.73 30.85
N THR A 908 5.00 35.86 30.53
CA THR A 908 4.16 36.63 31.46
C THR A 908 2.75 36.05 31.58
N PHE A 909 2.37 35.11 30.71
CA PHE A 909 1.05 34.48 30.75
C PHE A 909 0.96 33.49 31.90
N GLU A 910 -0.26 33.26 32.40
CA GLU A 910 -0.53 32.14 33.30
C GLU A 910 -0.07 30.82 32.63
N LYS A 911 0.62 29.92 33.35
CA LYS A 911 1.25 28.72 32.74
C LYS A 911 0.30 27.88 31.86
N SER A 912 -0.98 27.78 32.25
CA SER A 912 -2.04 27.10 31.49
C SER A 912 -2.28 27.78 30.14
N LEU A 913 -2.40 29.11 30.15
CA LEU A 913 -2.60 29.97 29.00
C LEU A 913 -1.35 30.09 28.13
N GLU A 914 -0.16 30.20 28.72
CA GLU A 914 1.14 30.15 28.03
C GLU A 914 1.22 28.85 27.21
N ARG A 915 0.96 27.70 27.84
CA ARG A 915 1.03 26.41 27.15
C ARG A 915 0.03 26.32 26.00
N LYS A 916 -1.18 26.85 26.17
CA LYS A 916 -2.21 26.88 25.12
C LYS A 916 -1.80 27.80 23.96
N PHE A 917 -1.26 28.98 24.27
CA PHE A 917 -0.70 29.90 23.29
C PHE A 917 0.48 29.29 22.53
N LEU A 918 1.47 28.70 23.21
CA LEU A 918 2.62 28.07 22.57
C LEU A 918 2.23 26.90 21.67
N LYS A 919 1.23 26.11 22.06
CA LYS A 919 0.64 25.07 21.20
C LYS A 919 -0.03 25.66 19.96
N LEU A 920 -0.70 26.80 20.08
CA LEU A 920 -1.29 27.51 18.94
C LEU A 920 -0.20 28.04 18.00
N VAL A 921 0.90 28.60 18.53
CA VAL A 921 2.04 29.05 17.71
C VAL A 921 2.74 27.86 17.04
N ASN A 922 2.89 26.74 17.76
CA ASN A 922 3.51 25.50 17.27
C ASN A 922 2.52 24.54 16.59
N GLN A 923 1.35 25.03 16.17
CA GLN A 923 0.27 24.16 15.69
C GLN A 923 0.64 23.31 14.47
N LYS A 924 1.60 23.74 13.63
CA LYS A 924 2.13 22.93 12.53
C LYS A 924 2.70 21.59 13.02
N MET A 925 3.61 21.66 13.99
CA MET A 925 4.27 20.50 14.57
C MET A 925 3.29 19.67 15.41
N GLU A 926 2.45 20.34 16.21
CA GLU A 926 1.43 19.65 17.02
C GLU A 926 0.44 18.88 16.14
N PHE A 927 -0.02 19.49 15.04
CA PHE A 927 -0.90 18.84 14.06
C PHE A 927 -0.21 17.67 13.38
N LEU A 928 1.05 17.82 12.94
CA LEU A 928 1.82 16.72 12.36
C LEU A 928 1.95 15.53 13.34
N ILE A 929 2.32 15.80 14.59
CA ILE A 929 2.42 14.77 15.64
C ILE A 929 1.08 14.08 15.89
N GLU A 930 -0.01 14.86 15.92
CA GLU A 930 -1.38 14.37 16.10
C GLU A 930 -1.76 13.39 14.98
N ARG A 931 -1.53 13.79 13.72
CA ARG A 931 -1.79 12.93 12.55
C ARG A 931 -0.99 11.64 12.59
N ILE A 932 0.29 11.71 12.94
CA ILE A 932 1.14 10.52 13.08
C ILE A 932 0.66 9.61 14.23
N ASN A 933 0.14 10.17 15.33
CA ASN A 933 -0.47 9.35 16.38
C ASN A 933 -1.70 8.60 15.85
N PHE A 934 -2.58 9.27 15.10
CA PHE A 934 -3.75 8.63 14.51
C PHE A 934 -3.39 7.59 13.46
N ILE A 935 -2.33 7.82 12.67
CA ILE A 935 -1.81 6.80 11.75
C ILE A 935 -1.36 5.56 12.52
N ALA A 936 -0.62 5.73 13.63
CA ALA A 936 -0.23 4.61 14.48
C ALA A 936 -1.44 3.89 15.10
N GLU A 937 -2.42 4.65 15.59
CA GLU A 937 -3.63 4.10 16.20
C GLU A 937 -4.41 3.23 15.20
N ILE A 938 -4.71 3.79 14.03
CA ILE A 938 -5.49 3.12 12.99
C ILE A 938 -4.69 1.97 12.38
N LEU A 939 -3.41 2.13 12.06
CA LEU A 939 -2.63 1.10 11.36
C LEU A 939 -2.18 -0.04 12.29
N ILE A 940 -1.84 0.28 13.54
CA ILE A 940 -1.18 -0.62 14.50
C ILE A 940 -2.10 -0.99 15.67
N ASP A 941 -2.61 0.00 16.42
CA ASP A 941 -3.17 -0.24 17.76
C ASP A 941 -4.60 -0.79 17.77
N GLU A 942 -5.42 -0.47 16.76
CA GLU A 942 -6.79 -0.98 16.59
C GLU A 942 -6.86 -2.51 16.45
N LYS A 943 -5.79 -3.15 15.97
CA LYS A 943 -5.74 -4.61 15.78
C LYS A 943 -4.72 -5.20 16.73
N GLU A 944 -5.23 -5.90 17.76
CA GLU A 944 -4.43 -6.50 18.82
C GLU A 944 -3.29 -7.39 18.28
N ASN A 945 -3.53 -8.16 17.22
CA ASN A 945 -2.50 -8.99 16.60
C ASN A 945 -1.34 -8.17 16.00
N ILE A 946 -1.62 -7.06 15.32
CA ILE A 946 -0.59 -6.18 14.76
C ILE A 946 0.15 -5.46 15.90
N ARG A 947 -0.59 -4.87 16.85
CA ARG A 947 -0.03 -4.20 18.03
C ARG A 947 0.92 -5.09 18.83
N ASP A 948 0.50 -6.32 19.14
CA ASP A 948 1.30 -7.26 19.89
C ASP A 948 2.55 -7.67 19.13
N LEU A 949 2.44 -7.89 17.81
CA LEU A 949 3.59 -8.23 16.99
C LEU A 949 4.58 -7.06 16.86
N VAL A 950 4.12 -5.81 16.80
CA VAL A 950 5.01 -4.63 16.81
C VAL A 950 5.72 -4.50 18.15
N LYS A 951 5.00 -4.74 19.25
CA LYS A 951 5.54 -4.63 20.62
C LYS A 951 6.55 -5.73 20.95
N TRP A 952 6.29 -6.97 20.56
CA TRP A 952 7.06 -8.14 20.99
C TRP A 952 7.94 -8.74 19.89
N GLY A 953 7.66 -8.44 18.62
CA GLY A 953 8.33 -9.01 17.46
C GLY A 953 9.52 -8.20 16.99
N LYS A 954 10.73 -8.64 17.33
CA LYS A 954 11.97 -7.92 17.00
C LYS A 954 12.74 -8.49 15.80
N SER A 955 12.39 -9.67 15.29
CA SER A 955 13.08 -10.24 14.14
C SER A 955 12.65 -9.58 12.83
N GLU A 956 13.52 -9.58 11.82
CA GLU A 956 13.20 -8.96 10.52
C GLU A 956 12.02 -9.64 9.83
N GLU A 957 11.84 -10.95 10.04
CA GLU A 957 10.68 -11.68 9.52
C GLU A 957 9.38 -11.22 10.18
N ILE A 958 9.39 -10.88 11.47
CA ILE A 958 8.22 -10.35 12.16
C ILE A 958 7.93 -8.91 11.70
N LYS A 959 8.97 -8.08 11.51
CA LYS A 959 8.79 -6.75 10.94
C LYS A 959 8.22 -6.83 9.51
N LYS A 960 8.75 -7.71 8.65
CA LYS A 960 8.22 -7.96 7.30
C LYS A 960 6.76 -8.45 7.35
N HIS A 961 6.40 -9.35 8.27
CA HIS A 961 5.01 -9.79 8.46
C HIS A 961 4.08 -8.66 8.93
N ASN A 962 4.53 -7.85 9.89
CA ASN A 962 3.74 -6.73 10.39
C ASN A 962 3.47 -5.73 9.28
N LYS A 963 4.49 -5.37 8.50
CA LYS A 963 4.34 -4.54 7.30
C LYS A 963 3.34 -5.16 6.33
N PHE A 964 3.39 -6.47 6.10
CA PHE A 964 2.41 -7.18 5.28
C PHE A 964 0.98 -7.12 5.85
N LEU A 965 0.78 -7.39 7.15
CA LEU A 965 -0.55 -7.33 7.78
C LEU A 965 -1.12 -5.92 7.71
N MET A 966 -0.29 -4.90 7.95
CA MET A 966 -0.64 -3.49 7.82
C MET A 966 -1.04 -3.15 6.39
N ARG A 967 -0.30 -3.67 5.39
CA ARG A 967 -0.64 -3.52 3.97
C ARG A 967 -1.94 -4.22 3.60
N GLN A 968 -2.13 -5.47 4.01
CA GLN A 968 -3.38 -6.20 3.76
C GLN A 968 -4.56 -5.47 4.38
N ARG A 969 -4.38 -4.98 5.61
CA ARG A 969 -5.40 -4.16 6.26
C ARG A 969 -5.71 -2.91 5.46
N TYR A 970 -4.70 -2.16 5.02
CA TYR A 970 -4.86 -1.00 4.15
C TYR A 970 -5.57 -1.33 2.83
N MET A 971 -5.34 -2.51 2.25
CA MET A 971 -5.94 -2.91 0.98
C MET A 971 -7.37 -3.43 1.13
N MET A 972 -7.67 -4.17 2.21
CA MET A 972 -8.94 -4.87 2.39
C MET A 972 -9.98 -4.07 3.19
N GLU A 973 -9.54 -3.21 4.11
CA GLU A 973 -10.42 -2.38 4.94
C GLU A 973 -10.48 -0.97 4.32
N LEU A 974 -11.50 -0.69 3.49
CA LEU A 974 -11.59 0.58 2.73
C LEU A 974 -11.70 1.81 3.64
N ASP A 975 -12.34 1.68 4.81
CA ASP A 975 -12.40 2.71 5.84
C ASP A 975 -11.00 3.02 6.43
N VAL A 976 -10.18 1.98 6.67
CA VAL A 976 -8.77 2.13 7.05
C VAL A 976 -7.98 2.80 5.93
N LYS A 977 -8.18 2.37 4.69
CA LYS A 977 -7.52 2.96 3.51
C LYS A 977 -7.75 4.48 3.46
N LEU A 978 -9.00 4.91 3.41
CA LEU A 978 -9.35 6.32 3.19
C LEU A 978 -8.98 7.21 4.38
N SER A 979 -9.14 6.71 5.61
CA SER A 979 -8.69 7.44 6.80
C SER A 979 -7.17 7.63 6.82
N LEU A 980 -6.40 6.59 6.51
CA LEU A 980 -4.94 6.68 6.44
C LEU A 980 -4.46 7.55 5.28
N GLU A 981 -5.11 7.51 4.11
CA GLU A 981 -4.81 8.42 3.01
C GLU A 981 -5.02 9.88 3.40
N MET A 982 -6.11 10.20 4.11
CA MET A 982 -6.39 11.56 4.59
C MET A 982 -5.32 12.04 5.58
N LEU A 983 -4.93 11.18 6.54
CA LEU A 983 -3.92 11.51 7.53
C LEU A 983 -2.53 11.67 6.91
N LEU A 984 -2.13 10.76 6.02
CA LEU A 984 -0.85 10.84 5.32
C LEU A 984 -0.79 12.07 4.42
N PHE A 985 -1.89 12.39 3.74
CA PHE A 985 -2.00 13.61 2.93
C PHE A 985 -1.83 14.88 3.78
N ASP A 986 -2.44 14.93 4.97
CA ASP A 986 -2.24 16.04 5.92
C ASP A 986 -0.77 16.17 6.34
N CYS A 987 -0.10 15.06 6.67
CA CYS A 987 1.33 15.06 6.99
C CYS A 987 2.15 15.63 5.83
N MET A 988 1.95 15.12 4.61
CA MET A 988 2.66 15.56 3.41
C MET A 988 2.41 17.04 3.08
N ASN A 989 1.19 17.55 3.31
CA ASN A 989 0.87 18.97 3.11
C ASN A 989 1.64 19.91 4.04
N ILE A 990 1.98 19.49 5.26
CA ILE A 990 2.79 20.29 6.19
C ILE A 990 4.24 20.36 5.72
N MET A 991 4.74 19.26 5.14
CA MET A 991 6.12 19.11 4.66
C MET A 991 6.30 19.56 3.20
N ASP A 992 5.23 20.00 2.53
CA ASP A 992 5.24 20.40 1.12
C ASP A 992 6.33 21.45 0.84
N LYS A 993 7.03 21.30 -0.30
CA LYS A 993 8.13 22.14 -0.80
C LYS A 993 9.49 21.98 -0.09
N ARG A 994 9.69 20.95 0.73
CA ARG A 994 10.95 20.69 1.46
C ARG A 994 11.79 19.60 0.82
N LYS A 995 12.83 20.03 0.10
CA LYS A 995 13.77 19.12 -0.60
C LYS A 995 14.47 18.13 0.34
N ASP A 996 14.70 18.54 1.59
CA ASP A 996 15.32 17.75 2.64
C ASP A 996 14.41 16.67 3.24
N LEU A 997 13.11 16.71 2.95
CA LEU A 997 12.12 15.69 3.31
C LEU A 997 11.48 15.05 2.06
N ALA A 998 12.14 15.19 0.90
CA ALA A 998 11.61 14.71 -0.37
C ALA A 998 11.39 13.20 -0.42
N ASP A 999 12.17 12.45 0.35
CA ASP A 999 12.03 11.00 0.51
C ASP A 999 10.69 10.58 1.12
N ILE A 1000 10.06 11.42 1.94
CA ILE A 1000 8.76 11.13 2.57
C ILE A 1000 7.61 11.17 1.55
N TYR A 1001 7.66 12.07 0.58
CA TYR A 1001 6.59 12.25 -0.40
C TYR A 1001 6.94 11.77 -1.81
N THR A 1002 8.14 11.22 -2.02
CA THR A 1002 8.53 10.59 -3.29
C THR A 1002 8.52 9.07 -3.15
N LYS A 1003 7.92 8.39 -4.11
CA LYS A 1003 7.99 6.92 -4.21
C LYS A 1003 9.41 6.47 -4.54
N LEU A 1004 9.99 5.59 -3.71
CA LEU A 1004 11.39 5.14 -3.85
C LEU A 1004 11.52 3.72 -4.41
N ASN A 1005 10.50 2.89 -4.26
CA ASN A 1005 10.48 1.50 -4.71
C ASN A 1005 10.09 1.36 -6.20
N ALA A 1006 10.19 0.12 -6.73
CA ALA A 1006 10.00 -0.23 -8.16
C ALA A 1006 8.60 0.14 -8.69
N MET A 1007 8.40 0.26 -10.00
CA MET A 1007 7.21 0.79 -10.70
C MET A 1007 6.86 2.23 -10.28
N PHE A 1008 6.80 3.18 -11.20
CA PHE A 1008 6.49 4.58 -10.86
C PHE A 1008 7.47 5.23 -9.83
N ALA A 1009 8.70 4.72 -9.73
CA ALA A 1009 9.74 5.31 -8.89
C ALA A 1009 9.98 6.78 -9.27
N GLY A 1010 10.12 7.66 -8.28
CA GLY A 1010 10.28 9.10 -8.48
C GLY A 1010 8.97 9.88 -8.58
N VAL A 1011 7.81 9.23 -8.52
CA VAL A 1011 6.53 9.94 -8.49
C VAL A 1011 6.25 10.57 -7.12
N ASP A 1012 5.69 11.77 -7.16
CA ASP A 1012 5.16 12.48 -5.99
C ASP A 1012 3.87 11.83 -5.47
N LEU A 1013 4.00 11.13 -4.34
CA LEU A 1013 2.90 10.48 -3.61
C LEU A 1013 1.87 11.49 -3.11
N ARG A 1014 2.27 12.72 -2.79
CA ARG A 1014 1.34 13.76 -2.38
C ARG A 1014 0.40 14.12 -3.53
N ASN A 1015 0.92 14.23 -4.74
CA ASN A 1015 0.10 14.51 -5.93
C ASN A 1015 -0.86 13.36 -6.25
N ILE A 1016 -0.42 12.11 -6.05
CA ILE A 1016 -1.31 10.94 -6.14
C ILE A 1016 -2.45 11.07 -5.11
N LEU A 1017 -2.12 11.36 -3.85
CA LEU A 1017 -3.14 11.49 -2.81
C LEU A 1017 -4.07 12.70 -3.06
N SER A 1018 -3.57 13.85 -3.48
CA SER A 1018 -4.37 15.07 -3.67
C SER A 1018 -5.26 15.01 -4.90
N HIS A 1019 -4.67 14.79 -6.07
CA HIS A 1019 -5.33 14.91 -7.38
C HIS A 1019 -5.81 13.54 -7.90
N GLY A 1020 -5.16 12.47 -7.46
CA GLY A 1020 -5.30 11.15 -8.08
C GLY A 1020 -4.47 11.11 -9.35
N ASN A 1021 -3.45 10.24 -9.38
CA ASN A 1021 -2.84 9.90 -10.64
C ASN A 1021 -3.53 8.64 -11.15
N ILE A 1022 -4.63 8.87 -11.85
CA ILE A 1022 -5.45 7.90 -12.57
C ILE A 1022 -4.63 6.76 -13.18
N LEU A 1023 -3.52 7.08 -13.84
CA LEU A 1023 -2.71 6.09 -14.53
C LEU A 1023 -1.97 5.18 -13.54
N ILE A 1024 -1.36 5.77 -12.52
CA ILE A 1024 -0.60 5.06 -11.49
C ILE A 1024 -1.53 4.21 -10.62
N ASP A 1025 -2.66 4.78 -10.22
CA ASP A 1025 -3.66 4.08 -9.43
C ASP A 1025 -4.23 2.88 -10.21
N SER A 1026 -4.49 3.05 -11.51
CA SER A 1026 -5.07 1.99 -12.35
C SER A 1026 -4.05 0.93 -12.74
N LEU A 1027 -2.92 1.32 -13.32
CA LEU A 1027 -1.84 0.37 -13.66
C LEU A 1027 -1.30 -0.33 -12.42
N GLY A 1028 -1.14 0.39 -11.32
CA GLY A 1028 -0.77 -0.19 -10.03
C GLY A 1028 -1.78 -1.26 -9.61
N THR A 1029 -3.07 -0.94 -9.64
CA THR A 1029 -4.12 -1.92 -9.30
C THR A 1029 -4.12 -3.14 -10.23
N PHE A 1030 -3.86 -2.97 -11.53
CA PHE A 1030 -3.93 -4.06 -12.51
C PHE A 1030 -2.68 -4.94 -12.60
N LEU A 1031 -1.49 -4.36 -12.44
CA LEU A 1031 -0.21 -5.06 -12.63
C LEU A 1031 0.42 -5.51 -11.32
N ASP A 1032 0.44 -4.64 -10.32
CA ASP A 1032 1.01 -4.93 -9.00
C ASP A 1032 0.23 -4.19 -7.89
N PRO A 1033 -0.94 -4.72 -7.49
CA PRO A 1033 -1.82 -4.06 -6.53
C PRO A 1033 -1.19 -3.89 -5.14
N ASP A 1034 -0.07 -4.56 -4.86
CA ASP A 1034 0.67 -4.44 -3.61
C ASP A 1034 1.69 -3.28 -3.63
N ASP A 1035 2.13 -2.80 -4.79
CA ASP A 1035 3.28 -1.88 -4.90
C ASP A 1035 3.03 -0.50 -4.26
N LEU A 1036 2.02 0.24 -4.73
CA LEU A 1036 1.69 1.55 -4.19
C LEU A 1036 1.25 1.47 -2.71
N PRO A 1037 0.36 0.53 -2.30
CA PRO A 1037 0.06 0.32 -0.89
C PRO A 1037 1.28 0.01 -0.03
N SER A 1038 2.25 -0.77 -0.53
CA SER A 1038 3.49 -1.06 0.21
C SER A 1038 4.29 0.21 0.48
N GLU A 1039 4.41 1.09 -0.52
CA GLU A 1039 5.13 2.35 -0.35
C GLU A 1039 4.41 3.28 0.63
N LEU A 1040 3.09 3.47 0.48
CA LEU A 1040 2.31 4.33 1.37
C LEU A 1040 2.40 3.86 2.83
N VAL A 1041 2.29 2.56 3.08
CA VAL A 1041 2.48 1.97 4.41
C VAL A 1041 3.91 2.15 4.90
N ALA A 1042 4.92 2.03 4.05
CA ALA A 1042 6.31 2.29 4.42
C ALA A 1042 6.52 3.75 4.86
N LYS A 1043 5.97 4.73 4.14
CA LYS A 1043 6.04 6.16 4.52
C LYS A 1043 5.31 6.45 5.82
N MET A 1044 4.16 5.82 6.06
CA MET A 1044 3.47 5.91 7.34
C MET A 1044 4.34 5.38 8.49
N LEU A 1045 5.03 4.26 8.29
CA LEU A 1045 5.91 3.68 9.30
C LEU A 1045 7.15 4.53 9.56
N GLU A 1046 7.77 5.11 8.53
CA GLU A 1046 8.87 6.08 8.67
C GLU A 1046 8.44 7.27 9.55
N LEU A 1047 7.25 7.83 9.31
CA LEU A 1047 6.70 8.91 10.13
C LEU A 1047 6.42 8.47 11.59
N ILE A 1048 5.90 7.25 11.79
CA ILE A 1048 5.68 6.69 13.14
C ILE A 1048 7.00 6.53 13.90
N GLU A 1049 8.06 6.10 13.22
CA GLU A 1049 9.40 5.96 13.79
C GLU A 1049 9.97 7.32 14.22
N ASP A 1050 9.79 8.34 13.37
CA ASP A 1050 10.28 9.70 13.61
C ASP A 1050 9.50 10.44 14.73
N LYS A 1051 8.29 9.98 15.07
CA LYS A 1051 7.38 10.61 16.03
C LYS A 1051 8.05 11.06 17.34
N LYS A 1052 8.95 10.25 17.90
CA LYS A 1052 9.62 10.58 19.17
C LYS A 1052 10.51 11.81 19.03
N ALA A 1053 11.23 11.92 17.91
CA ALA A 1053 12.06 13.08 17.61
C ALA A 1053 11.20 14.34 17.43
N LEU A 1054 10.07 14.25 16.72
CA LEU A 1054 9.15 15.40 16.56
C LEU A 1054 8.61 15.89 17.92
N LYS A 1055 8.20 14.97 18.81
CA LYS A 1055 7.76 15.32 20.17
C LYS A 1055 8.88 15.99 20.97
N ALA A 1056 10.08 15.42 20.94
CA ALA A 1056 11.23 15.98 21.63
C ALA A 1056 11.64 17.37 21.07
N LEU A 1057 11.55 17.58 19.76
CA LEU A 1057 11.75 18.89 19.11
C LEU A 1057 10.71 19.91 19.56
N SER A 1058 9.42 19.53 19.58
CA SER A 1058 8.33 20.38 20.07
C SER A 1058 8.56 20.80 21.53
N ASP A 1059 8.84 19.83 22.40
CA ASP A 1059 9.07 20.05 23.84
C ASP A 1059 10.31 20.91 24.10
N LEU A 1060 11.38 20.72 23.33
CA LEU A 1060 12.60 21.52 23.42
C LEU A 1060 12.33 22.97 23.02
N TRP A 1061 11.65 23.18 21.88
CA TRP A 1061 11.29 24.52 21.42
C TRP A 1061 10.38 25.24 22.43
N MET A 1062 9.37 24.57 22.99
CA MET A 1062 8.48 25.15 24.01
C MET A 1062 9.20 25.59 25.29
N LYS A 1063 10.39 25.06 25.58
CA LYS A 1063 11.21 25.48 26.73
C LYS A 1063 12.09 26.68 26.38
N GLU A 1064 12.76 26.61 25.25
CA GLU A 1064 13.89 27.49 24.91
C GLU A 1064 13.50 28.69 24.01
N LYS A 1065 12.23 28.79 23.57
CA LYS A 1065 11.73 29.90 22.74
C LYS A 1065 11.97 31.31 23.32
N PRO A 1066 12.08 32.35 22.48
CA PRO A 1066 12.21 32.31 21.02
C PRO A 1066 13.66 32.10 20.57
N MET A 1067 13.86 31.38 19.47
CA MET A 1067 15.19 31.14 18.91
C MET A 1067 15.15 31.03 17.38
N THR A 1068 16.32 31.18 16.76
CA THR A 1068 16.49 30.90 15.32
C THR A 1068 16.68 29.41 15.09
N THR A 1069 16.34 28.92 13.89
CA THR A 1069 16.55 27.51 13.51
C THR A 1069 18.02 27.10 13.66
N LYS A 1070 18.95 27.99 13.30
CA LYS A 1070 20.39 27.74 13.41
C LYS A 1070 20.81 27.55 14.87
N ALA A 1071 20.33 28.42 15.77
CA ALA A 1071 20.62 28.30 17.19
C ALA A 1071 20.07 26.99 17.78
N LEU A 1072 18.87 26.57 17.37
CA LEU A 1072 18.28 25.28 17.78
C LEU A 1072 19.15 24.10 17.35
N ILE A 1073 19.57 24.06 16.09
CA ILE A 1073 20.40 22.99 15.54
C ILE A 1073 21.75 22.93 16.25
N GLU A 1074 22.38 24.08 16.50
CA GLU A 1074 23.64 24.14 17.26
C GLU A 1074 23.48 23.68 18.71
N LEU A 1075 22.37 24.04 19.36
CA LEU A 1075 22.06 23.57 20.72
C LEU A 1075 21.95 22.04 20.77
N ILE A 1076 21.22 21.45 19.81
CA ILE A 1076 21.04 19.99 19.71
C ILE A 1076 22.37 19.28 19.45
N LYS A 1077 23.23 19.84 18.59
CA LYS A 1077 24.54 19.25 18.27
C LYS A 1077 25.57 19.35 19.41
N LYS A 1078 25.41 20.29 20.35
CA LYS A 1078 26.37 20.54 21.44
C LYS A 1078 26.06 19.75 22.72
N GLN A 1079 24.83 19.27 22.92
CA GLN A 1079 24.41 18.59 24.16
C GLN A 1079 24.08 17.11 23.93
N ASP A 1080 24.88 16.23 24.55
CA ASP A 1080 24.80 14.78 24.32
C ASP A 1080 24.17 13.98 25.49
N GLN A 1081 23.70 14.65 26.56
CA GLN A 1081 23.44 13.99 27.85
C GLN A 1081 21.96 13.90 28.31
N CYS A 1082 20.99 14.47 27.59
CA CYS A 1082 19.56 14.38 27.96
C CYS A 1082 18.76 13.53 26.96
N GLN A 1083 17.81 12.74 27.48
CA GLN A 1083 16.99 11.79 26.72
C GLN A 1083 16.29 12.42 25.50
N ASN A 1084 15.85 13.68 25.61
CA ASN A 1084 15.24 14.40 24.49
C ASN A 1084 16.22 14.57 23.31
N PHE A 1085 17.48 14.90 23.58
CA PHE A 1085 18.49 15.04 22.52
C PHE A 1085 18.80 13.68 21.88
N ALA A 1086 18.89 12.62 22.69
CA ALA A 1086 19.10 11.27 22.18
C ALA A 1086 17.95 10.76 21.30
N ASP A 1087 16.70 11.15 21.60
CA ASP A 1087 15.55 10.80 20.78
C ASP A 1087 15.50 11.64 19.48
N ILE A 1088 16.01 12.88 19.50
CA ILE A 1088 16.15 13.72 18.30
C ILE A 1088 17.26 13.18 17.37
N THR A 1089 18.47 12.95 17.88
CA THR A 1089 19.65 12.59 17.07
C THR A 1089 19.57 11.20 16.45
N LYS A 1090 18.72 10.30 16.96
CA LYS A 1090 18.42 8.99 16.36
C LYS A 1090 17.59 9.08 15.08
N CYS A 1091 16.85 10.17 14.87
CA CYS A 1091 15.99 10.35 13.71
C CYS A 1091 16.79 10.96 12.55
N PRO A 1092 17.04 10.26 11.44
CA PRO A 1092 17.91 10.77 10.37
C PRO A 1092 17.40 12.09 9.74
N ARG A 1093 16.09 12.35 9.80
CA ARG A 1093 15.41 13.51 9.21
C ARG A 1093 15.19 14.68 10.19
N TRP A 1094 15.72 14.62 11.42
CA TRP A 1094 15.36 15.58 12.47
C TRP A 1094 15.67 17.04 12.11
N GLU A 1095 16.75 17.30 11.36
CA GLU A 1095 17.10 18.65 10.92
C GLU A 1095 16.04 19.25 10.00
N GLY A 1096 15.45 18.42 9.12
CA GLY A 1096 14.37 18.88 8.24
C GLY A 1096 13.11 19.23 9.03
N TYR A 1097 12.79 18.45 10.06
CA TYR A 1097 11.68 18.71 10.98
C TYR A 1097 11.90 19.96 11.86
N ALA A 1098 13.14 20.27 12.26
CA ALA A 1098 13.44 21.44 13.09
C ALA A 1098 12.98 22.76 12.45
N VAL A 1099 12.96 22.85 11.12
CA VAL A 1099 12.52 24.05 10.38
C VAL A 1099 10.98 24.19 10.36
N ILE A 1100 10.22 23.15 10.70
CA ILE A 1100 8.74 23.23 10.83
C ILE A 1100 8.35 24.05 12.06
N LEU A 1101 9.22 24.08 13.09
CA LEU A 1101 9.02 24.84 14.30
C LEU A 1101 8.92 26.35 14.00
N PRO A 1102 8.15 27.11 14.78
CA PRO A 1102 7.96 28.54 14.58
C PRO A 1102 9.16 29.35 15.13
N THR A 1103 10.34 29.13 14.53
CA THR A 1103 11.56 29.87 14.82
C THR A 1103 11.53 31.28 14.23
N ILE A 1104 12.32 32.19 14.79
CA ILE A 1104 12.49 33.55 14.27
C ILE A 1104 13.65 33.59 13.24
N LEU A 1105 13.57 34.49 12.27
CA LEU A 1105 14.60 34.69 11.23
C LEU A 1105 15.87 35.34 11.77
#